data_AF-A0A507EYA8-F1
#
_entry.id   AF-A0A507EYA8-F1
#
_cell.length_a   1.000
_cell.length_b   1.000
_cell.length_c   1.000
_cell.angle_alpha   90.00
_cell.angle_beta   90.00
_cell.angle_gamma   90.00
#
_symmetry.space_group_name_H-M   'P 1'
#
loop_
_entity.id
_entity.type
_entity.pdbx_description
1 polymer ?
#
loop_
_entity_poly.entity_id
_entity_poly.type
_entity_poly.pdbx_seq_one_letter_code
_entity_poly.pdbx_strand_id
1 'polypeptide(L)'
;MALLQASHRRLSIPNVVERATGAFGRRKIMIFVSRAIFLIAAGLTILCTLFYDRAADTIFGHGRDQTRLEFSYEPTWNVPSMWGDHAAQGKIITTDSIGTHDYTVLDHPRLGRCLIENGWMRSCSEDEAMHSEALVHPTLLLHPFPRRVLVLGNEEGTMVREALRYFTLASITWAGIKEPLAQLIKAHLPYSYDDPLGLVKRAHGNAVDYLRDNNAGFDIIILDVHETTPNVHKLAQRRLLPGGILAVSRGPIKFGAPDNWGPYESLVSLFKHVHTAAQFRPLNSAMWAYHYATDSDALPSPTQLHPSYIEDWLERRAVGDPEYYDSQSHVHMFNPPTWIRDELAERISRTRQLKTPTTTTSNYAPHLHIKPTDIPEEPVTGRSWQREYFGCNQSSLANEQVLINLIREGLEFAHAPDEEDLSITTTSYPLPDNQPDPHMPPGTSPSHTITVSYNGGYIILTTFPARGYAVANAANWNTYISTPELLGYLFDELSAVKTTSHNRQLGGTPAKPYYPEISDLLFMDGYYASPKVLAKQSETEGTGQYAKEDIQQGEIIFRGPIEVSLKTEKEAFGKLDYMDEFWGHMAEQAEKDIFVAPYLYEVDSSFYTNHNCDPNLWYEDTYDVMVARRPIKKGEELTYDYATVDADAEADFDCKCGSHICRKRVTGQDWKLPVLQERYGLRHFWPHIRKKIVKSRAEK
;
A
#
# COMPACT_ATOMS: atom_id res chain seq x y z
N MET A 1 36.52 1.59 -65.70
CA MET A 1 37.23 2.12 -66.90
C MET A 1 37.15 3.63 -66.82
N ALA A 2 38.17 4.47 -66.74
CA ALA A 2 39.64 4.43 -66.73
C ALA A 2 40.02 5.77 -66.02
N LEU A 3 41.09 6.01 -65.26
CA LEU A 3 42.47 5.59 -65.32
C LEU A 3 43.08 5.78 -63.90
N LEU A 4 43.63 4.71 -63.36
CA LEU A 4 44.69 4.73 -62.35
C LEU A 4 46.03 4.97 -63.08
N GLN A 5 46.89 5.85 -62.58
CA GLN A 5 48.32 5.60 -62.27
C GLN A 5 49.18 6.88 -62.16
N ALA A 6 50.24 6.73 -61.36
CA ALA A 6 51.42 7.58 -61.15
C ALA A 6 51.28 8.72 -60.11
N SER A 7 52.14 8.88 -59.11
CA SER A 7 53.36 8.17 -58.72
C SER A 7 53.74 8.59 -57.30
N HIS A 8 54.18 7.64 -56.46
CA HIS A 8 54.82 7.93 -55.18
C HIS A 8 56.19 8.59 -55.43
N ARG A 9 56.39 9.80 -54.90
CA ARG A 9 57.74 10.33 -54.61
C ARG A 9 57.84 10.64 -53.12
N ARG A 10 58.67 9.86 -52.44
CA ARG A 10 59.20 10.13 -51.10
C ARG A 10 59.94 11.47 -51.15
N LEU A 11 59.46 12.47 -50.40
CA LEU A 11 60.25 13.63 -50.04
C LEU A 11 60.96 13.32 -48.72
N SER A 12 62.22 12.95 -48.85
CA SER A 12 63.19 12.89 -47.77
C SER A 12 63.45 14.31 -47.25
N ILE A 13 63.23 14.55 -45.96
CA ILE A 13 63.76 15.74 -45.27
C ILE A 13 65.02 15.30 -44.51
N PRO A 14 66.20 15.45 -45.11
CA PRO A 14 67.38 15.80 -44.34
C PRO A 14 67.97 17.06 -44.95
N ASN A 15 67.90 18.22 -44.24
CA ASN A 15 68.86 19.32 -44.39
C ASN A 15 68.59 20.62 -43.61
N VAL A 16 67.65 20.67 -42.65
CA VAL A 16 67.47 21.90 -41.83
C VAL A 16 67.97 21.75 -40.38
N VAL A 17 68.17 20.53 -39.89
CA VAL A 17 68.59 20.29 -38.49
C VAL A 17 70.13 20.25 -38.32
N GLU A 18 70.90 20.11 -39.40
CA GLU A 18 72.35 19.89 -39.30
C GLU A 18 73.23 21.16 -39.39
N ARG A 19 72.64 22.35 -39.59
CA ARG A 19 73.39 23.63 -39.63
C ARG A 19 73.21 24.52 -38.40
N ALA A 20 72.50 24.07 -37.36
CA ALA A 20 72.29 24.84 -36.13
C ALA A 20 72.85 24.17 -34.86
N THR A 21 73.63 23.10 -34.98
CA THR A 21 74.22 22.37 -33.84
C THR A 21 75.66 22.78 -33.50
N GLY A 22 76.16 23.87 -34.08
CA GLY A 22 77.56 24.31 -33.92
C GLY A 22 77.88 25.18 -32.71
N ALA A 23 76.90 25.74 -31.96
CA ALA A 23 77.25 26.68 -30.88
C ALA A 23 76.28 26.80 -29.69
N PHE A 24 75.16 26.06 -29.63
CA PHE A 24 74.24 26.14 -28.49
C PHE A 24 73.77 24.74 -28.08
N GLY A 25 74.16 24.30 -26.88
CA GLY A 25 73.94 22.93 -26.39
C GLY A 25 72.45 22.53 -26.38
N ARG A 26 72.18 21.26 -26.71
CA ARG A 26 70.84 20.62 -26.83
C ARG A 26 69.86 20.95 -25.69
N ARG A 27 70.36 21.21 -24.48
CA ARG A 27 69.55 21.63 -23.32
C ARG A 27 68.90 23.02 -23.50
N LYS A 28 69.60 23.98 -24.11
CA LYS A 28 69.08 25.33 -24.35
C LYS A 28 68.03 25.34 -25.47
N ILE A 29 68.20 24.52 -26.50
CA ILE A 29 67.22 24.37 -27.59
C ILE A 29 65.91 23.76 -27.06
N MET A 30 65.99 22.73 -26.21
CA MET A 30 64.79 22.14 -25.59
C MET A 30 64.04 23.15 -24.70
N ILE A 31 64.76 23.94 -23.90
CA ILE A 31 64.16 24.99 -23.06
C ILE A 31 63.54 26.09 -23.92
N PHE A 32 64.19 26.46 -25.04
CA PHE A 32 63.67 27.47 -25.96
C PHE A 32 62.42 26.98 -26.69
N VAL A 33 62.40 25.74 -27.18
CA VAL A 33 61.23 25.13 -27.84
C VAL A 33 60.09 24.96 -26.85
N SER A 34 60.36 24.51 -25.62
CA SER A 34 59.34 24.38 -24.58
C SER A 34 58.75 25.74 -24.17
N ARG A 35 59.59 26.79 -24.02
CA ARG A 35 59.12 28.15 -23.77
C ARG A 35 58.37 28.76 -24.94
N ALA A 36 58.77 28.47 -26.18
CA ALA A 36 58.07 28.92 -27.38
C ALA A 36 56.69 28.26 -27.49
N ILE A 37 56.58 26.95 -27.23
CA ILE A 37 55.29 26.24 -27.18
C ILE A 37 54.41 26.82 -26.07
N PHE A 38 54.97 27.09 -24.89
CA PHE A 38 54.21 27.68 -23.77
C PHE A 38 53.73 29.11 -24.08
N LEU A 39 54.56 29.94 -24.71
CA LEU A 39 54.19 31.29 -25.14
C LEU A 39 53.16 31.29 -26.28
N ILE A 40 53.25 30.34 -27.21
CA ILE A 40 52.25 30.15 -28.27
C ILE A 40 50.92 29.70 -27.66
N ALA A 41 50.94 28.75 -26.73
CA ALA A 41 49.74 28.29 -26.02
C ALA A 41 49.10 29.43 -25.21
N ALA A 42 49.90 30.17 -24.42
CA ALA A 42 49.41 31.33 -23.67
C ALA A 42 48.88 32.45 -24.59
N GLY A 43 49.56 32.69 -25.72
CA GLY A 43 49.11 33.64 -26.75
C GLY A 43 47.80 33.22 -27.40
N LEU A 44 47.62 31.93 -27.69
CA LEU A 44 46.35 31.37 -28.18
C LEU A 44 45.24 31.46 -27.13
N THR A 45 45.54 31.22 -25.85
CA THR A 45 44.56 31.40 -24.77
C THR A 45 44.12 32.86 -24.66
N ILE A 46 45.07 33.81 -24.67
CA ILE A 46 44.76 35.25 -24.64
C ILE A 46 43.98 35.69 -25.89
N LEU A 47 44.34 35.19 -27.08
CA LEU A 47 43.59 35.45 -28.30
C LEU A 47 42.17 34.87 -28.23
N CYS A 48 41.99 33.67 -27.69
CA CYS A 48 40.66 33.09 -27.46
C CYS A 48 39.85 33.93 -26.45
N THR A 49 40.45 34.41 -25.36
CA THR A 49 39.78 35.28 -24.40
C THR A 49 39.41 36.64 -25.02
N LEU A 50 40.31 37.24 -25.81
CA LEU A 50 40.04 38.51 -26.50
C LEU A 50 39.01 38.38 -27.62
N PHE A 51 38.96 37.24 -28.32
CA PHE A 51 37.90 36.96 -29.29
C PHE A 51 36.57 36.63 -28.59
N TYR A 52 36.60 36.03 -27.40
CA TYR A 52 35.42 35.81 -26.58
C TYR A 52 34.83 37.13 -26.07
N ASP A 53 35.65 38.04 -25.54
CA ASP A 53 35.21 39.38 -25.11
C ASP A 53 34.69 40.23 -26.28
N ARG A 54 35.33 40.17 -27.45
CA ARG A 54 34.89 40.93 -28.62
C ARG A 54 33.63 40.36 -29.27
N ALA A 55 33.44 39.04 -29.19
CA ALA A 55 32.18 38.39 -29.58
C ALA A 55 31.07 38.71 -28.57
N ALA A 56 31.38 38.78 -27.27
CA ALA A 56 30.44 39.20 -26.23
C ALA A 56 29.97 40.64 -26.45
N ASP A 57 30.86 41.60 -26.74
CA ASP A 57 30.45 42.99 -26.99
C ASP A 57 29.61 43.16 -28.27
N THR A 58 29.80 42.30 -29.27
CA THR A 58 29.01 42.33 -30.52
C THR A 58 27.64 41.65 -30.36
N ILE A 59 27.51 40.72 -29.40
CA ILE A 59 26.26 39.99 -29.10
C ILE A 59 25.43 40.71 -28.02
N PHE A 60 26.07 41.43 -27.07
CA PHE A 60 25.41 42.03 -25.90
C PHE A 60 25.32 43.57 -25.95
N GLY A 61 25.66 44.22 -27.07
CA GLY A 61 25.54 45.67 -27.25
C GLY A 61 24.07 46.15 -27.26
N HIS A 62 23.56 46.56 -26.09
CA HIS A 62 22.24 47.15 -25.90
C HIS A 62 22.09 48.52 -26.60
N GLY A 63 21.44 48.53 -27.77
CA GLY A 63 20.74 49.69 -28.33
C GLY A 63 19.28 49.69 -27.89
N ARG A 64 18.82 50.77 -27.25
CA ARG A 64 17.45 50.93 -26.73
C ARG A 64 16.43 50.93 -27.87
N ASP A 65 15.55 49.94 -27.91
CA ASP A 65 14.22 50.08 -28.50
C ASP A 65 13.19 49.26 -27.69
N GLN A 66 12.16 49.95 -27.17
CA GLN A 66 11.17 49.38 -26.27
C GLN A 66 10.03 48.77 -27.09
N THR A 67 10.03 47.44 -27.30
CA THR A 67 8.82 46.63 -27.64
C THR A 67 9.04 45.10 -27.68
N ARG A 68 10.12 44.56 -27.12
CA ARG A 68 10.32 43.11 -26.98
C ARG A 68 10.67 42.78 -25.52
N LEU A 69 9.80 42.01 -24.85
CA LEU A 69 10.09 41.41 -23.55
C LEU A 69 11.07 40.25 -23.75
N GLU A 70 12.35 40.47 -23.49
CA GLU A 70 13.34 39.40 -23.29
C GLU A 70 13.53 39.16 -21.79
N PHE A 71 13.30 37.92 -21.37
CA PHE A 71 13.49 37.44 -20.01
C PHE A 71 14.99 37.31 -19.71
N SER A 72 15.49 38.00 -18.68
CA SER A 72 16.81 37.76 -18.10
C SER A 72 16.67 36.89 -16.85
N TYR A 73 17.08 35.62 -16.93
CA TYR A 73 17.19 34.70 -15.79
C TYR A 73 18.67 34.41 -15.52
N GLU A 74 19.11 34.56 -14.27
CA GLU A 74 20.46 34.20 -13.85
C GLU A 74 20.67 32.67 -13.86
N PRO A 75 21.79 32.15 -14.39
CA PRO A 75 21.96 30.74 -14.62
C PRO A 75 22.44 30.00 -13.36
N THR A 76 21.52 29.34 -12.67
CA THR A 76 21.84 28.06 -12.02
C THR A 76 20.87 27.02 -12.56
N TRP A 77 21.41 25.82 -12.84
CA TRP A 77 20.72 24.60 -13.33
C TRP A 77 20.62 24.44 -14.86
N ASN A 78 21.67 23.85 -15.43
CA ASN A 78 21.67 23.31 -16.79
C ASN A 78 20.73 22.09 -16.91
N VAL A 79 19.48 22.31 -17.31
CA VAL A 79 18.83 21.51 -18.37
C VAL A 79 18.11 22.39 -19.45
N PRO A 80 18.55 23.59 -19.88
CA PRO A 80 17.82 24.44 -20.85
C PRO A 80 17.44 23.82 -22.22
N SER A 81 17.97 22.66 -22.62
CA SER A 81 17.80 22.15 -23.99
C SER A 81 16.59 21.23 -24.23
N MET A 82 15.80 20.87 -23.21
CA MET A 82 14.58 20.07 -23.43
C MET A 82 13.30 20.92 -23.47
N TRP A 83 13.33 22.14 -22.95
CA TRP A 83 12.12 22.90 -22.57
C TRP A 83 11.64 23.85 -23.66
N GLY A 84 12.57 24.39 -24.47
CA GLY A 84 12.23 25.26 -25.59
C GLY A 84 11.40 24.55 -26.67
N ASP A 85 11.68 23.27 -26.93
CA ASP A 85 11.00 22.52 -27.99
C ASP A 85 9.61 22.03 -27.58
N HIS A 86 9.38 21.63 -26.32
CA HIS A 86 8.08 21.11 -25.88
C HIS A 86 7.03 22.20 -25.63
N ALA A 87 7.38 23.31 -24.99
CA ALA A 87 6.44 24.42 -24.76
C ALA A 87 6.04 25.12 -26.08
N ALA A 88 6.94 25.16 -27.08
CA ALA A 88 6.65 25.72 -28.40
C ALA A 88 5.70 24.87 -29.26
N GLN A 89 5.48 23.60 -28.89
CA GLN A 89 4.61 22.67 -29.63
C GLN A 89 3.16 22.68 -29.17
N GLY A 90 2.86 23.27 -28.00
CA GLY A 90 1.53 23.24 -27.39
C GLY A 90 0.68 24.48 -27.69
N LYS A 91 -0.64 24.31 -27.70
CA LYS A 91 -1.60 25.42 -27.75
C LYS A 91 -1.87 25.93 -26.33
N ILE A 92 -1.52 27.18 -26.04
CA ILE A 92 -1.88 27.81 -24.76
C ILE A 92 -3.40 27.93 -24.67
N ILE A 93 -3.95 27.42 -23.57
CA ILE A 93 -5.38 27.49 -23.23
C ILE A 93 -5.65 28.71 -22.38
N THR A 94 -4.85 28.92 -21.34
CA THR A 94 -4.93 30.08 -20.46
C THR A 94 -3.58 30.33 -19.78
N THR A 95 -3.36 31.56 -19.35
CA THR A 95 -2.25 31.98 -18.50
C THR A 95 -2.79 32.91 -17.44
N ASP A 96 -2.39 32.70 -16.19
CA ASP A 96 -2.81 33.51 -15.05
C ASP A 96 -1.64 33.69 -14.07
N SER A 97 -1.63 34.79 -13.32
CA SER A 97 -0.62 35.07 -12.30
C SER A 97 -1.25 34.99 -10.92
N ILE A 98 -0.87 33.98 -10.14
CA ILE A 98 -1.46 33.69 -8.82
C ILE A 98 -0.41 33.89 -7.73
N GLY A 99 -0.49 35.04 -7.06
CA GLY A 99 0.52 35.45 -6.08
C GLY A 99 1.83 35.82 -6.76
N THR A 100 2.91 35.13 -6.42
CA THR A 100 4.26 35.34 -7.02
C THR A 100 4.60 34.34 -8.12
N HIS A 101 3.62 33.56 -8.59
CA HIS A 101 3.84 32.49 -9.57
C HIS A 101 2.93 32.70 -10.79
N ASP A 102 3.47 32.46 -11.97
CA ASP A 102 2.75 32.47 -13.24
C ASP A 102 2.36 31.04 -13.63
N TYR A 103 1.08 30.81 -13.83
CA TYR A 103 0.54 29.51 -14.25
C TYR A 103 0.09 29.57 -15.71
N THR A 104 0.46 28.56 -16.49
CA THR A 104 0.00 28.40 -17.87
C THR A 104 -0.56 27.01 -18.05
N VAL A 105 -1.74 26.92 -18.66
CA VAL A 105 -2.31 25.65 -19.11
C VAL A 105 -2.13 25.56 -20.62
N LEU A 106 -1.57 24.46 -21.09
CA LEU A 106 -1.40 24.20 -22.51
C LEU A 106 -1.95 22.84 -22.93
N ASP A 107 -2.32 22.73 -24.20
CA ASP A 107 -2.56 21.46 -24.89
C ASP A 107 -1.31 21.07 -25.68
N HIS A 108 -0.61 20.05 -25.20
CA HIS A 108 0.55 19.48 -25.88
C HIS A 108 0.13 18.31 -26.77
N PRO A 109 0.59 18.24 -28.04
CA PRO A 109 0.16 17.20 -28.98
C PRO A 109 0.53 15.77 -28.57
N ARG A 110 1.48 15.60 -27.65
CA ARG A 110 1.93 14.27 -27.16
C ARG A 110 1.75 14.03 -25.67
N LEU A 111 1.57 15.10 -24.88
CA LEU A 111 1.50 15.02 -23.42
C LEU A 111 0.11 15.40 -22.91
N GLY A 112 -0.81 15.72 -23.83
CA GLY A 112 -2.16 16.14 -23.53
C GLY A 112 -2.20 17.48 -22.78
N ARG A 113 -3.08 17.59 -21.79
CA ARG A 113 -3.29 18.82 -21.04
C ARG A 113 -2.19 18.97 -20.00
N CYS A 114 -1.46 20.08 -20.01
CA CYS A 114 -0.34 20.31 -19.10
C CYS A 114 -0.51 21.58 -18.28
N LEU A 115 -0.11 21.51 -17.02
CA LEU A 115 0.08 22.65 -16.14
C LEU A 115 1.55 23.06 -16.11
N ILE A 116 1.80 24.36 -16.25
CA ILE A 116 3.11 24.98 -16.16
C ILE A 116 3.08 26.02 -15.05
N GLU A 117 4.12 26.07 -14.23
CA GLU A 117 4.32 27.06 -13.18
C GLU A 117 5.68 27.74 -13.37
N ASN A 118 5.72 29.07 -13.48
CA ASN A 118 6.93 29.86 -13.71
C ASN A 118 7.80 29.34 -14.88
N GLY A 119 7.14 28.82 -15.93
CA GLY A 119 7.80 28.20 -17.08
C GLY A 119 8.25 26.74 -16.87
N TRP A 120 8.08 26.17 -15.68
CA TRP A 120 8.38 24.77 -15.39
C TRP A 120 7.14 23.90 -15.59
N MET A 121 7.26 22.87 -16.42
CA MET A 121 6.17 21.90 -16.60
C MET A 121 6.00 21.08 -15.33
N ARG A 122 4.82 21.20 -14.73
CA ARG A 122 4.47 20.59 -13.44
C ARG A 122 3.94 19.18 -13.63
N SER A 123 2.88 19.08 -14.43
CA SER A 123 2.15 17.85 -14.68
C SER A 123 1.50 17.93 -16.05
N CYS A 124 1.27 16.75 -16.63
CA CYS A 124 0.59 16.56 -17.90
C CYS A 124 -0.30 15.33 -17.82
N SER A 125 -1.43 15.33 -18.53
CA SER A 125 -2.41 14.24 -18.48
C SER A 125 -1.81 12.87 -18.84
N GLU A 126 -0.85 12.82 -19.78
CA GLU A 126 -0.25 11.56 -20.24
C GLU A 126 0.91 11.04 -19.37
N ASP A 127 1.27 11.74 -18.29
CA ASP A 127 2.46 11.42 -17.49
C ASP A 127 2.20 11.48 -15.98
N GLU A 128 1.24 12.28 -15.52
CA GLU A 128 0.99 12.47 -14.09
C GLU A 128 0.61 11.17 -13.36
N ALA A 129 -0.10 10.24 -14.01
CA ALA A 129 -0.47 8.95 -13.44
C ALA A 129 0.77 8.19 -12.95
N MET A 130 1.87 8.20 -13.72
CA MET A 130 3.13 7.58 -13.32
C MET A 130 3.73 8.14 -12.02
N HIS A 131 3.33 9.35 -11.62
CA HIS A 131 3.78 10.01 -10.40
C HIS A 131 2.81 9.85 -9.25
N SER A 132 1.54 10.12 -9.50
CA SER A 132 0.48 9.98 -8.51
C SER A 132 0.34 8.54 -8.05
N GLU A 133 0.24 7.60 -8.99
CA GLU A 133 0.11 6.18 -8.71
C GLU A 133 1.35 5.60 -8.02
N ALA A 134 2.55 6.04 -8.47
CA ALA A 134 3.80 5.57 -7.89
C ALA A 134 3.94 5.96 -6.42
N LEU A 135 3.41 7.10 -5.98
CA LEU A 135 3.51 7.53 -4.59
C LEU A 135 2.34 7.04 -3.73
N VAL A 136 1.13 6.96 -4.30
CA VAL A 136 -0.11 6.64 -3.57
C VAL A 136 -0.25 5.14 -3.36
N HIS A 137 -0.24 4.33 -4.42
CA HIS A 137 -0.62 2.92 -4.29
C HIS A 137 0.32 2.08 -3.43
N PRO A 138 1.67 2.16 -3.57
CA PRO A 138 2.56 1.45 -2.66
C PRO A 138 2.27 1.79 -1.21
N THR A 139 2.02 3.07 -0.92
CA THR A 139 1.80 3.55 0.44
C THR A 139 0.52 2.99 1.04
N LEU A 140 -0.60 3.02 0.31
CA LEU A 140 -1.88 2.51 0.81
C LEU A 140 -1.92 0.97 0.86
N LEU A 141 -1.22 0.27 -0.04
CA LEU A 141 -1.16 -1.19 -0.03
C LEU A 141 -0.22 -1.74 1.05
N LEU A 142 0.84 -1.01 1.41
CA LEU A 142 1.71 -1.39 2.52
C LEU A 142 1.00 -1.30 3.87
N HIS A 143 0.06 -0.36 4.01
CA HIS A 143 -0.69 -0.21 5.24
C HIS A 143 -1.82 -1.25 5.29
N PRO A 144 -1.94 -2.03 6.38
CA PRO A 144 -2.95 -3.06 6.46
C PRO A 144 -4.34 -2.45 6.45
N PHE A 145 -4.67 -1.34 7.11
CA PHE A 145 -6.05 -0.81 7.11
C PHE A 145 -6.09 0.72 7.07
N PRO A 146 -5.69 1.37 5.97
CA PRO A 146 -5.58 2.83 5.96
C PRO A 146 -6.97 3.45 6.03
N ARG A 147 -7.19 4.44 6.92
CA ARG A 147 -8.48 5.12 7.07
C ARG A 147 -8.37 6.63 6.95
N ARG A 148 -7.27 7.21 7.42
CA ARG A 148 -7.03 8.66 7.42
C ARG A 148 -5.78 8.98 6.62
N VAL A 149 -5.97 9.65 5.50
CA VAL A 149 -4.88 10.09 4.62
C VAL A 149 -4.74 11.60 4.70
N LEU A 150 -3.50 12.07 4.83
CA LEU A 150 -3.14 13.48 4.66
C LEU A 150 -2.28 13.64 3.41
N VAL A 151 -2.73 14.46 2.46
CA VAL A 151 -1.97 14.89 1.28
C VAL A 151 -1.52 16.32 1.49
N LEU A 152 -0.22 16.57 1.35
CA LEU A 152 0.40 17.88 1.50
C LEU A 152 1.08 18.27 0.19
N GLY A 153 0.69 19.41 -0.37
CA GLY A 153 1.11 19.83 -1.71
C GLY A 153 0.24 19.20 -2.79
N ASN A 154 0.84 18.81 -3.92
CA ASN A 154 0.14 18.29 -5.11
C ASN A 154 -1.10 19.13 -5.47
N GLU A 155 -0.91 20.39 -5.86
CA GLU A 155 -1.99 21.36 -6.07
C GLU A 155 -2.97 20.93 -7.18
N GLU A 156 -2.54 20.02 -8.06
CA GLU A 156 -3.38 19.39 -9.09
C GLU A 156 -4.43 18.42 -8.54
N GLY A 157 -4.25 17.93 -7.31
CA GLY A 157 -5.16 16.98 -6.66
C GLY A 157 -5.08 15.56 -7.22
N THR A 158 -4.09 15.23 -8.06
CA THR A 158 -3.95 13.88 -8.64
C THR A 158 -3.68 12.82 -7.58
N MET A 159 -2.94 13.15 -6.51
CA MET A 159 -2.73 12.27 -5.37
C MET A 159 -4.04 12.00 -4.61
N VAL A 160 -4.92 13.01 -4.53
CA VAL A 160 -6.24 12.90 -3.92
C VAL A 160 -7.14 12.01 -4.77
N ARG A 161 -7.10 12.17 -6.10
CA ARG A 161 -7.82 11.30 -7.05
C ARG A 161 -7.44 9.83 -6.85
N GLU A 162 -6.15 9.51 -6.80
CA GLU A 162 -5.70 8.13 -6.59
C GLU A 162 -6.06 7.60 -5.20
N ALA A 163 -5.99 8.44 -4.15
CA ALA A 163 -6.42 8.05 -2.82
C ALA A 163 -7.94 7.75 -2.77
N LEU A 164 -8.77 8.51 -3.51
CA LEU A 164 -10.22 8.30 -3.59
C LEU A 164 -10.62 6.96 -4.24
N ARG A 165 -9.71 6.28 -4.96
CA ARG A 165 -9.94 4.91 -5.42
C ARG A 165 -10.10 3.94 -4.26
N TYR A 166 -9.48 4.20 -3.11
CA TYR A 166 -9.55 3.34 -1.94
C TYR A 166 -10.85 3.59 -1.16
N PHE A 167 -11.89 2.84 -1.50
CA PHE A 167 -13.24 3.11 -1.00
C PHE A 167 -13.38 2.94 0.52
N THR A 168 -12.47 2.22 1.17
CA THR A 168 -12.47 2.03 2.64
C THR A 168 -11.93 3.22 3.43
N LEU A 169 -11.32 4.21 2.76
CA LEU A 169 -10.85 5.43 3.43
C LEU A 169 -12.01 6.20 4.07
N ALA A 170 -11.81 6.59 5.33
CA ALA A 170 -12.78 7.36 6.09
C ALA A 170 -12.66 8.87 5.81
N SER A 171 -11.44 9.35 5.54
CA SER A 171 -11.21 10.76 5.24
C SER A 171 -9.91 10.99 4.52
N ILE A 172 -9.93 11.94 3.58
CA ILE A 172 -8.72 12.49 2.96
C ILE A 172 -8.65 13.96 3.33
N THR A 173 -7.57 14.35 3.98
CA THR A 173 -7.27 15.77 4.20
C THR A 173 -6.26 16.21 3.15
N TRP A 174 -6.53 17.32 2.48
CA TRP A 174 -5.63 17.88 1.49
C TRP A 174 -5.29 19.32 1.85
N ALA A 175 -4.01 19.59 2.08
CA ALA A 175 -3.53 20.93 2.43
C ALA A 175 -2.43 21.40 1.49
N GLY A 176 -2.38 22.71 1.25
CA GLY A 176 -1.34 23.33 0.41
C GLY A 176 -1.85 24.07 -0.82
N ILE A 177 -3.15 23.97 -1.15
CA ILE A 177 -3.71 24.60 -2.35
C ILE A 177 -4.27 26.00 -2.07
N LYS A 178 -3.92 26.96 -2.94
CA LYS A 178 -4.51 28.30 -2.97
C LYS A 178 -5.80 28.28 -3.77
N GLU A 179 -6.84 28.96 -3.27
CA GLU A 179 -8.17 28.96 -3.90
C GLU A 179 -8.18 29.40 -5.37
N PRO A 180 -7.44 30.46 -5.80
CA PRO A 180 -7.42 30.82 -7.22
C PRO A 180 -6.83 29.72 -8.11
N LEU A 181 -5.81 29.00 -7.63
CA LEU A 181 -5.20 27.91 -8.38
C LEU A 181 -6.14 26.69 -8.44
N ALA A 182 -6.87 26.39 -7.36
CA ALA A 182 -7.89 25.36 -7.35
C ALA A 182 -8.98 25.61 -8.42
N GLN A 183 -9.39 26.87 -8.60
CA GLN A 183 -10.38 27.25 -9.61
C GLN A 183 -9.84 27.07 -11.03
N LEU A 184 -8.60 27.51 -11.27
CA LEU A 184 -7.92 27.33 -12.57
C LEU A 184 -7.78 25.84 -12.93
N ILE A 185 -7.38 25.02 -11.96
CA ILE A 185 -7.23 23.57 -12.12
C ILE A 185 -8.57 22.91 -12.42
N LYS A 186 -9.60 23.20 -11.62
CA LYS A 186 -10.94 22.65 -11.83
C LYS A 186 -11.55 23.04 -13.18
N ALA A 187 -11.24 24.23 -13.67
CA ALA A 187 -11.75 24.72 -14.95
C ALA A 187 -11.04 24.11 -16.17
N HIS A 188 -9.76 23.73 -16.03
CA HIS A 188 -8.91 23.46 -17.20
C HIS A 188 -8.12 22.15 -17.19
N LEU A 189 -7.99 21.46 -16.05
CA LEU A 189 -7.29 20.18 -15.92
C LEU A 189 -8.30 19.04 -15.73
N PRO A 190 -8.60 18.25 -16.79
CA PRO A 190 -9.61 17.20 -16.73
C PRO A 190 -9.20 16.00 -15.88
N TYR A 191 -7.91 15.89 -15.55
CA TYR A 191 -7.32 14.84 -14.73
C TYR A 191 -7.22 15.24 -13.24
N SER A 192 -7.78 16.37 -12.82
CA SER A 192 -7.84 16.70 -11.39
C SER A 192 -8.80 15.77 -10.64
N TYR A 193 -8.84 15.87 -9.31
CA TYR A 193 -9.75 15.07 -8.49
C TYR A 193 -11.20 15.50 -8.65
N ASP A 194 -12.11 14.54 -8.51
CA ASP A 194 -13.52 14.76 -8.25
C ASP A 194 -13.90 14.08 -6.94
N ASP A 195 -14.69 14.74 -6.11
CA ASP A 195 -15.10 14.24 -4.79
C ASP A 195 -16.63 14.31 -4.64
N PRO A 196 -17.36 13.42 -5.33
CA PRO A 196 -18.82 13.41 -5.26
C PRO A 196 -19.35 13.07 -3.85
N LEU A 197 -18.52 12.46 -3.00
CA LEU A 197 -18.90 12.03 -1.66
C LEU A 197 -18.57 13.04 -0.55
N GLY A 198 -17.80 14.08 -0.84
CA GLY A 198 -17.35 15.04 0.17
C GLY A 198 -16.36 14.45 1.18
N LEU A 199 -15.58 13.44 0.78
CA LEU A 199 -14.55 12.81 1.62
C LEU A 199 -13.30 13.68 1.79
N VAL A 200 -13.09 14.63 0.89
CA VAL A 200 -11.90 15.49 0.82
C VAL A 200 -12.11 16.76 1.65
N LYS A 201 -11.41 16.84 2.77
CA LYS A 201 -11.31 18.05 3.59
C LYS A 201 -10.15 18.90 3.10
N ARG A 202 -10.47 20.00 2.42
CA ARG A 202 -9.47 20.98 1.99
C ARG A 202 -9.07 21.90 3.15
N ALA A 203 -7.77 22.03 3.37
CA ALA A 203 -7.19 23.00 4.26
C ALA A 203 -6.36 24.01 3.44
N HIS A 204 -6.90 25.22 3.27
CA HIS A 204 -6.23 26.27 2.52
C HIS A 204 -5.03 26.84 3.28
N GLY A 205 -3.99 27.22 2.54
CA GLY A 205 -2.78 27.82 3.11
C GLY A 205 -1.54 26.95 2.90
N ASN A 206 -0.47 27.23 3.66
CA ASN A 206 0.78 26.50 3.55
C ASN A 206 0.65 25.08 4.16
N ALA A 207 1.09 24.06 3.42
CA ALA A 207 1.03 22.66 3.83
C ALA A 207 1.79 22.37 5.15
N VAL A 208 2.92 23.03 5.39
CA VAL A 208 3.73 22.87 6.61
C VAL A 208 3.06 23.51 7.82
N ASP A 209 2.32 24.61 7.62
CA ASP A 209 1.56 25.24 8.69
C ASP A 209 0.42 24.32 9.15
N TYR A 210 -0.24 23.61 8.23
CA TYR A 210 -1.25 22.60 8.60
C TYR A 210 -0.67 21.51 9.52
N LEU A 211 0.51 20.96 9.20
CA LEU A 211 1.19 19.97 10.06
C LEU A 211 1.53 20.53 11.44
N ARG A 212 1.91 21.80 11.51
CA ARG A 212 2.31 22.48 12.74
C ARG A 212 1.12 22.72 13.65
N ASP A 213 0.04 23.25 13.08
CA ASP A 213 -1.07 23.82 13.84
C ASP A 213 -2.15 22.78 14.16
N ASN A 214 -2.22 21.68 13.42
CA ASN A 214 -3.22 20.64 13.62
C ASN A 214 -2.64 19.39 14.30
N ASN A 215 -3.32 18.90 15.34
CA ASN A 215 -2.93 17.72 16.10
C ASN A 215 -3.60 16.41 15.67
N ALA A 216 -4.35 16.40 14.57
CA ALA A 216 -4.95 15.18 14.02
C ALA A 216 -3.87 14.14 13.66
N GLY A 217 -4.18 12.87 13.97
CA GLY A 217 -3.37 11.72 13.59
C GLY A 217 -3.85 11.08 12.28
N PHE A 218 -2.90 10.59 11.49
CA PHE A 218 -3.13 9.98 10.17
C PHE A 218 -2.44 8.62 10.05
N ASP A 219 -3.07 7.70 9.33
CA ASP A 219 -2.45 6.41 8.98
C ASP A 219 -1.42 6.61 7.88
N ILE A 220 -1.75 7.47 6.91
CA ILE A 220 -0.90 7.78 5.77
C ILE A 220 -0.69 9.29 5.67
N ILE A 221 0.56 9.71 5.46
CA ILE A 221 0.90 11.09 5.08
C ILE A 221 1.67 11.05 3.76
N ILE A 222 1.21 11.79 2.77
CA ILE A 222 1.83 11.96 1.46
C ILE A 222 2.37 13.39 1.36
N LEU A 223 3.68 13.51 1.16
CA LEU A 223 4.39 14.77 0.96
C LEU A 223 4.81 14.92 -0.50
N ASP A 224 4.12 15.80 -1.22
CA ASP A 224 4.47 16.21 -2.57
C ASP A 224 4.66 17.74 -2.62
N VAL A 225 5.69 18.19 -1.89
CA VAL A 225 6.07 19.60 -1.73
C VAL A 225 7.54 19.80 -2.10
N HIS A 226 7.90 21.00 -2.54
CA HIS A 226 9.31 21.34 -2.83
C HIS A 226 10.18 21.41 -1.58
N GLU A 227 9.61 21.80 -0.44
CA GLU A 227 10.33 21.98 0.83
C GLU A 227 10.21 20.75 1.75
N THR A 228 11.12 19.78 1.59
CA THR A 228 11.20 18.57 2.41
C THR A 228 12.35 18.64 3.42
N THR A 229 12.30 19.65 4.31
CA THR A 229 13.33 19.82 5.34
C THR A 229 13.20 18.77 6.47
N PRO A 230 14.27 18.49 7.24
CA PRO A 230 14.19 17.56 8.35
C PRO A 230 13.13 17.90 9.41
N ASN A 231 12.84 19.19 9.59
CA ASN A 231 11.78 19.63 10.50
C ASN A 231 10.39 19.23 10.01
N VAL A 232 10.14 19.28 8.69
CA VAL A 232 8.87 18.83 8.09
C VAL A 232 8.71 17.33 8.28
N HIS A 233 9.75 16.53 8.02
CA HIS A 233 9.71 15.08 8.25
C HIS A 233 9.45 14.73 9.72
N LYS A 234 10.09 15.45 10.65
CA LYS A 234 9.88 15.25 12.09
C LYS A 234 8.48 15.64 12.54
N LEU A 235 7.90 16.69 11.96
CA LEU A 235 6.50 17.06 12.22
C LEU A 235 5.57 15.99 11.67
N ALA A 236 5.76 15.55 10.41
CA ALA A 236 4.97 14.49 9.79
C ALA A 236 5.02 13.18 10.60
N GLN A 237 6.21 12.74 11.04
CA GLN A 237 6.38 11.56 11.90
C GLN A 237 5.51 11.64 13.17
N ARG A 238 5.43 12.81 13.81
CA ARG A 238 4.62 13.02 15.03
C ARG A 238 3.11 13.02 14.77
N ARG A 239 2.69 13.14 13.51
CA ARG A 239 1.28 13.07 13.10
C ARG A 239 0.87 11.69 12.60
N LEU A 240 1.81 10.76 12.44
CA LEU A 240 1.48 9.39 12.12
C LEU A 240 0.89 8.68 13.34
N LEU A 241 -0.19 7.94 13.12
CA LEU A 241 -0.73 6.97 14.06
C LEU A 241 0.21 5.75 14.15
N PRO A 242 0.09 4.91 15.19
CA PRO A 242 0.79 3.62 15.22
C PRO A 242 0.54 2.83 13.94
N GLY A 243 1.59 2.26 13.35
CA GLY A 243 1.49 1.59 12.05
C GLY A 243 1.53 2.54 10.84
N GLY A 244 1.59 3.85 11.04
CA GLY A 244 1.49 4.81 9.95
C GLY A 244 2.72 4.86 9.02
N ILE A 245 2.49 5.36 7.79
CA ILE A 245 3.50 5.46 6.74
C ILE A 245 3.57 6.90 6.21
N LEU A 246 4.80 7.42 6.13
CA LEU A 246 5.12 8.67 5.44
C LEU A 246 5.66 8.37 4.04
N ALA A 247 4.99 8.87 3.01
CA ALA A 247 5.44 8.82 1.63
C ALA A 247 5.91 10.20 1.17
N VAL A 248 7.07 10.28 0.54
CA VAL A 248 7.70 11.54 0.13
C VAL A 248 8.14 11.44 -1.33
N SER A 249 7.58 12.32 -2.15
CA SER A 249 8.07 12.57 -3.51
C SER A 249 9.41 13.30 -3.46
N ARG A 250 10.39 12.82 -4.22
CA ARG A 250 11.68 13.48 -4.38
C ARG A 250 12.06 13.57 -5.85
N GLY A 251 12.50 14.76 -6.22
CA GLY A 251 12.97 15.13 -7.55
C GLY A 251 13.98 14.19 -8.22
N PRO A 252 14.46 14.57 -9.41
CA PRO A 252 15.23 13.68 -10.27
C PRO A 252 16.51 13.19 -9.58
N ILE A 253 16.75 11.88 -9.63
CA ILE A 253 17.97 11.25 -9.16
C ILE A 253 19.08 11.55 -10.17
N LYS A 254 20.09 12.30 -9.70
CA LYS A 254 21.29 12.65 -10.47
C LYS A 254 22.50 11.90 -9.93
N PHE A 255 23.23 11.26 -10.83
CA PHE A 255 24.49 10.59 -10.49
C PHE A 255 25.51 11.60 -9.95
N GLY A 256 26.15 11.30 -8.82
CA GLY A 256 27.21 12.12 -8.23
C GLY A 256 26.76 13.45 -7.62
N ALA A 257 25.46 13.70 -7.45
CA ALA A 257 24.95 14.91 -6.81
C ALA A 257 24.60 14.65 -5.33
N PRO A 258 25.38 15.16 -4.36
CA PRO A 258 25.18 14.85 -2.94
C PRO A 258 23.87 15.39 -2.37
N ASP A 259 23.33 16.48 -2.92
CA ASP A 259 22.11 17.15 -2.43
C ASP A 259 20.80 16.38 -2.74
N ASN A 260 20.86 15.32 -3.54
CA ASN A 260 19.68 14.51 -3.83
C ASN A 260 19.14 13.77 -2.61
N TRP A 261 20.03 13.46 -1.66
CA TRP A 261 19.77 12.47 -0.62
C TRP A 261 19.55 13.06 0.78
N GLY A 262 19.62 14.39 0.95
CA GLY A 262 19.34 15.04 2.24
C GLY A 262 17.98 14.64 2.84
N PRO A 263 16.88 14.61 2.08
CA PRO A 263 15.59 14.10 2.55
C PRO A 263 15.65 12.63 2.96
N TYR A 264 16.33 11.78 2.19
CA TYR A 264 16.53 10.37 2.52
C TYR A 264 17.28 10.18 3.85
N GLU A 265 18.40 10.87 4.04
CA GLU A 265 19.18 10.83 5.29
C GLU A 265 18.36 11.34 6.48
N SER A 266 17.57 12.40 6.27
CA SER A 266 16.63 12.88 7.27
C SER A 266 15.63 11.79 7.66
N LEU A 267 15.02 11.08 6.70
CA LEU A 267 14.07 10.02 6.99
C LEU A 267 14.75 8.86 7.72
N VAL A 268 15.94 8.43 7.30
CA VAL A 268 16.73 7.37 7.96
C VAL A 268 17.11 7.74 9.40
N SER A 269 17.31 9.04 9.67
CA SER A 269 17.58 9.50 11.03
C SER A 269 16.36 9.43 11.95
N LEU A 270 15.16 9.57 11.39
CA LEU A 270 13.89 9.66 12.12
C LEU A 270 13.19 8.30 12.26
N PHE A 271 13.14 7.52 11.19
CA PHE A 271 12.35 6.30 11.09
C PHE A 271 13.20 5.03 11.20
N LYS A 272 12.60 3.94 11.71
CA LYS A 272 13.25 2.61 11.71
C LYS A 272 13.44 2.06 10.29
N HIS A 273 12.39 2.16 9.47
CA HIS A 273 12.32 1.59 8.13
C HIS A 273 12.16 2.70 7.10
N VAL A 274 13.02 2.73 6.09
CA VAL A 274 12.95 3.68 4.96
C VAL A 274 13.28 2.94 3.68
N HIS A 275 12.32 2.91 2.76
CA HIS A 275 12.44 2.31 1.44
C HIS A 275 12.44 3.39 0.38
N THR A 276 13.20 3.17 -0.70
CA THR A 276 13.25 4.10 -1.84
C THR A 276 12.82 3.38 -3.09
N ALA A 277 11.83 3.92 -3.78
CA ALA A 277 11.50 3.57 -5.15
C ALA A 277 12.13 4.59 -6.11
N ALA A 278 12.46 4.14 -7.32
CA ALA A 278 12.90 5.00 -8.41
C ALA A 278 12.08 4.70 -9.66
N GLN A 279 11.49 5.73 -10.26
CA GLN A 279 10.65 5.60 -11.45
C GLN A 279 11.14 6.54 -12.55
N PHE A 280 11.35 6.05 -13.77
CA PHE A 280 11.60 6.94 -14.89
C PHE A 280 10.34 7.77 -15.21
N ARG A 281 10.51 9.09 -15.26
CA ARG A 281 9.46 10.08 -15.54
C ARG A 281 9.76 10.73 -16.90
N PRO A 282 9.03 10.38 -17.98
CA PRO A 282 9.23 10.94 -19.30
C PRO A 282 9.24 12.46 -19.31
N LEU A 283 8.30 13.08 -18.59
CA LEU A 283 8.21 14.55 -18.49
C LEU A 283 9.50 15.19 -17.98
N ASN A 284 10.19 14.54 -17.05
CA ASN A 284 11.41 15.03 -16.45
C ASN A 284 12.68 14.47 -17.12
N SER A 285 12.52 13.50 -18.03
CA SER A 285 13.60 12.69 -18.64
C SER A 285 14.63 12.20 -17.62
N ALA A 286 14.14 11.77 -16.47
CA ALA A 286 14.98 11.36 -15.34
C ALA A 286 14.27 10.30 -14.50
N MET A 287 15.05 9.50 -13.77
CA MET A 287 14.50 8.73 -12.66
C MET A 287 14.11 9.70 -11.54
N TRP A 288 12.93 9.53 -10.99
CA TRP A 288 12.39 10.26 -9.86
C TRP A 288 12.41 9.37 -8.63
N ALA A 289 12.75 9.92 -7.47
CA ALA A 289 12.81 9.16 -6.23
C ALA A 289 11.50 9.29 -5.45
N TYR A 290 11.08 8.19 -4.83
CA TYR A 290 10.00 8.21 -3.85
C TYR A 290 10.48 7.48 -2.60
N HIS A 291 10.26 8.08 -1.42
CA HIS A 291 10.67 7.49 -0.15
C HIS A 291 9.45 7.11 0.69
N TYR A 292 9.47 5.92 1.28
CA TYR A 292 8.42 5.40 2.14
C TYR A 292 9.04 5.09 3.50
N ALA A 293 8.53 5.69 4.57
CA ALA A 293 9.12 5.63 5.89
C ALA A 293 8.09 5.27 6.96
N THR A 294 8.46 4.36 7.87
CA THR A 294 7.62 3.90 8.98
C THR A 294 8.46 3.45 10.17
N ASP A 295 7.88 3.51 11.37
CA ASP A 295 8.44 2.97 12.62
C ASP A 295 7.88 1.59 13.00
N SER A 296 6.95 1.08 12.19
CA SER A 296 6.28 -0.20 12.44
C SER A 296 7.10 -1.37 11.93
N ASP A 297 7.42 -2.31 12.82
CA ASP A 297 8.07 -3.57 12.48
C ASP A 297 7.07 -4.63 11.95
N ALA A 298 5.76 -4.34 12.02
CA ALA A 298 4.69 -5.23 11.59
C ALA A 298 4.34 -5.09 10.10
N LEU A 299 4.82 -4.03 9.43
CA LEU A 299 4.53 -3.80 8.02
C LEU A 299 5.49 -4.57 7.11
N PRO A 300 5.00 -5.13 6.00
CA PRO A 300 5.88 -5.80 5.04
C PRO A 300 6.83 -4.79 4.37
N SER A 301 8.02 -5.26 3.99
CA SER A 301 8.91 -4.46 3.15
C SER A 301 8.35 -4.40 1.71
N PRO A 302 8.23 -3.22 1.08
CA PRO A 302 7.80 -3.13 -0.33
C PRO A 302 8.72 -3.91 -1.27
N THR A 303 10.02 -4.01 -0.95
CA THR A 303 10.96 -4.80 -1.76
C THR A 303 10.74 -6.32 -1.67
N GLN A 304 9.87 -6.78 -0.77
CA GLN A 304 9.60 -8.19 -0.48
C GLN A 304 8.14 -8.59 -0.72
N LEU A 305 7.30 -7.66 -1.18
CA LEU A 305 5.93 -7.97 -1.53
C LEU A 305 5.90 -8.87 -2.76
N HIS A 306 5.14 -9.97 -2.66
CA HIS A 306 4.91 -10.84 -3.79
C HIS A 306 3.98 -10.13 -4.79
N PRO A 307 4.21 -10.26 -6.12
CA PRO A 307 3.33 -9.66 -7.12
C PRO A 307 1.84 -9.95 -6.92
N SER A 308 1.48 -11.18 -6.56
CA SER A 308 0.07 -11.51 -6.31
C SER A 308 -0.53 -10.75 -5.13
N TYR A 309 0.26 -10.41 -4.10
CA TYR A 309 -0.24 -9.57 -3.00
C TYR A 309 -0.66 -8.20 -3.55
N ILE A 310 0.15 -7.60 -4.42
CA ILE A 310 -0.17 -6.29 -5.01
C ILE A 310 -1.45 -6.38 -5.84
N GLU A 311 -1.56 -7.37 -6.73
CA GLU A 311 -2.76 -7.56 -7.55
C GLU A 311 -4.00 -7.83 -6.69
N ASP A 312 -3.92 -8.76 -5.74
CA ASP A 312 -5.03 -9.15 -4.89
C ASP A 312 -5.57 -7.94 -4.09
N TRP A 313 -4.67 -7.14 -3.52
CA TRP A 313 -5.07 -5.97 -2.73
C TRP A 313 -5.49 -4.77 -3.59
N LEU A 314 -4.95 -4.60 -4.79
CA LEU A 314 -5.44 -3.60 -5.74
C LEU A 314 -6.88 -3.92 -6.14
N GLU A 315 -7.14 -5.16 -6.58
CA GLU A 315 -8.47 -5.63 -6.99
C GLU A 315 -9.50 -5.47 -5.87
N ARG A 316 -9.12 -5.75 -4.62
CA ARG A 316 -10.05 -5.70 -3.47
C ARG A 316 -10.25 -4.33 -2.87
N ARG A 317 -9.29 -3.40 -2.98
CA ARG A 317 -9.34 -2.11 -2.27
C ARG A 317 -9.47 -0.90 -3.16
N ALA A 318 -8.93 -0.96 -4.38
CA ALA A 318 -8.91 0.18 -5.29
C ALA A 318 -10.01 0.01 -6.34
N VAL A 319 -10.86 1.03 -6.48
CA VAL A 319 -11.89 1.06 -7.51
C VAL A 319 -11.28 1.47 -8.85
N GLY A 320 -11.48 0.62 -9.84
CA GLY A 320 -10.94 0.77 -11.18
C GLY A 320 -9.44 0.49 -11.24
N ASP A 321 -8.95 0.26 -12.44
CA ASP A 321 -7.55 -0.10 -12.65
C ASP A 321 -6.66 1.16 -12.66
N PRO A 322 -5.52 1.16 -11.97
CA PRO A 322 -4.48 2.15 -12.18
C PRO A 322 -3.95 2.08 -13.64
N GLU A 323 -3.52 3.20 -14.20
CA GLU A 323 -3.01 3.28 -15.57
C GLU A 323 -1.56 2.80 -15.69
N TYR A 324 -0.77 2.98 -14.62
CA TYR A 324 0.66 2.71 -14.58
C TYR A 324 1.05 1.67 -13.54
N TYR A 325 0.43 1.69 -12.38
CA TYR A 325 0.86 0.91 -11.23
C TYR A 325 0.19 -0.47 -11.19
N ASP A 326 1.01 -1.49 -11.39
CA ASP A 326 0.68 -2.90 -11.21
C ASP A 326 1.78 -3.59 -10.38
N SER A 327 1.66 -4.90 -10.18
CA SER A 327 2.65 -5.67 -9.46
C SER A 327 4.05 -5.65 -10.10
N GLN A 328 4.13 -5.59 -11.43
CA GLN A 328 5.40 -5.56 -12.15
C GLN A 328 6.11 -4.21 -11.98
N SER A 329 5.35 -3.13 -12.08
CA SER A 329 5.80 -1.76 -11.90
C SER A 329 6.23 -1.51 -10.45
N HIS A 330 5.52 -2.09 -9.47
CA HIS A 330 5.96 -2.11 -8.08
C HIS A 330 7.35 -2.77 -7.94
N VAL A 331 7.51 -3.99 -8.45
CA VAL A 331 8.80 -4.70 -8.40
C VAL A 331 9.89 -3.87 -9.08
N HIS A 332 9.60 -3.28 -10.25
CA HIS A 332 10.56 -2.47 -10.98
C HIS A 332 11.02 -1.24 -10.17
N MET A 333 10.07 -0.45 -9.64
CA MET A 333 10.40 0.80 -8.96
C MET A 333 11.20 0.56 -7.67
N PHE A 334 10.96 -0.54 -6.96
CA PHE A 334 11.67 -0.88 -5.73
C PHE A 334 12.99 -1.63 -5.96
N ASN A 335 13.37 -1.87 -7.21
CA ASN A 335 14.64 -2.48 -7.59
C ASN A 335 15.50 -1.54 -8.47
N PRO A 336 15.89 -0.36 -7.98
CA PRO A 336 16.66 0.61 -8.76
C PRO A 336 18.06 0.08 -9.12
N PRO A 337 18.74 0.65 -10.14
CA PRO A 337 20.10 0.28 -10.53
C PRO A 337 21.10 0.18 -9.37
N THR A 338 22.13 -0.65 -9.54
CA THR A 338 23.15 -0.94 -8.52
C THR A 338 23.74 0.31 -7.88
N TRP A 339 24.12 1.30 -8.68
CA TRP A 339 24.73 2.54 -8.18
C TRP A 339 23.80 3.33 -7.24
N ILE A 340 22.48 3.28 -7.43
CA ILE A 340 21.52 3.89 -6.50
C ILE A 340 21.48 3.10 -5.20
N ARG A 341 21.43 1.77 -5.29
CA ARG A 341 21.40 0.90 -4.11
C ARG A 341 22.67 1.03 -3.26
N ASP A 342 23.82 1.12 -3.92
CA ASP A 342 25.12 1.29 -3.26
C ASP A 342 25.21 2.65 -2.54
N GLU A 343 24.77 3.72 -3.20
CA GLU A 343 24.71 5.08 -2.62
C GLU A 343 23.76 5.13 -1.41
N LEU A 344 22.58 4.53 -1.51
CA LEU A 344 21.63 4.41 -0.38
C LEU A 344 22.26 3.66 0.80
N ALA A 345 22.88 2.51 0.55
CA ALA A 345 23.51 1.69 1.58
C ALA A 345 24.67 2.41 2.30
N GLU A 346 25.49 3.14 1.54
CA GLU A 346 26.57 3.96 2.10
C GLU A 346 26.01 5.05 3.03
N ARG A 347 24.93 5.73 2.62
CA ARG A 347 24.31 6.81 3.40
C ARG A 347 23.61 6.30 4.66
N ILE A 348 22.96 5.15 4.61
CA ILE A 348 22.42 4.48 5.81
C ILE A 348 23.55 4.25 6.80
N SER A 349 24.68 3.71 6.34
CA SER A 349 25.83 3.38 7.19
C SER A 349 26.38 4.63 7.86
N ARG A 350 26.59 5.71 7.09
CA ARG A 350 27.06 7.01 7.62
C ARG A 350 26.07 7.61 8.63
N THR A 351 24.78 7.62 8.31
CA THR A 351 23.74 8.23 9.15
C THR A 351 23.55 7.46 10.47
N ARG A 352 23.60 6.12 10.43
CA ARG A 352 23.46 5.27 11.62
C ARG A 352 24.71 5.30 12.51
N GLN A 353 25.91 5.45 11.95
CA GLN A 353 27.15 5.61 12.73
C GLN A 353 27.18 6.90 13.57
N LEU A 354 26.45 7.94 13.16
CA LEU A 354 26.31 9.20 13.91
C LEU A 354 25.38 9.07 15.13
N LYS A 355 24.57 8.01 15.25
CA LYS A 355 23.82 7.68 16.48
C LYS A 355 24.77 6.95 17.44
N THR A 356 25.15 7.59 18.54
CA THR A 356 25.94 6.96 19.63
C THR A 356 25.27 5.64 20.06
N PRO A 357 26.02 4.54 20.26
CA PRO A 357 25.42 3.24 20.52
C PRO A 357 24.88 3.17 21.95
N THR A 358 23.62 3.54 22.13
CA THR A 358 22.83 3.08 23.28
C THR A 358 21.96 1.92 22.83
N THR A 359 22.22 0.77 23.45
CA THR A 359 21.56 -0.54 23.29
C THR A 359 21.77 -1.24 21.96
N THR A 360 22.39 -2.41 22.06
CA THR A 360 22.53 -3.45 21.04
C THR A 360 21.16 -3.93 20.57
N THR A 361 20.60 -3.28 19.56
CA THR A 361 19.60 -3.90 18.67
C THR A 361 20.31 -4.30 17.40
N SER A 362 20.45 -5.62 17.21
CA SER A 362 20.77 -6.26 15.94
C SER A 362 19.74 -5.81 14.89
N ASN A 363 20.04 -4.74 14.16
CA ASN A 363 19.24 -4.28 13.03
C ASN A 363 19.79 -4.89 11.73
N TYR A 364 18.91 -5.61 11.03
CA TYR A 364 19.00 -6.02 9.62
C TYR A 364 20.12 -7.00 9.24
N ALA A 365 19.68 -8.17 8.74
CA ALA A 365 20.51 -9.07 7.96
C ALA A 365 20.80 -8.46 6.57
N PRO A 366 22.05 -8.58 6.09
CA PRO A 366 22.46 -8.11 4.78
C PRO A 366 22.04 -9.10 3.68
N HIS A 367 21.67 -8.59 2.51
CA HIS A 367 21.68 -9.29 1.21
C HIS A 367 21.12 -10.73 1.16
N LEU A 368 19.82 -10.85 0.86
CA LEU A 368 19.34 -12.02 0.08
C LEU A 368 18.97 -11.52 -1.32
N HIS A 369 19.97 -11.44 -2.18
CA HIS A 369 19.72 -11.58 -3.61
C HIS A 369 19.38 -13.05 -3.82
N ILE A 370 18.11 -13.37 -4.08
CA ILE A 370 17.81 -14.64 -4.75
C ILE A 370 18.35 -14.46 -6.16
N LYS A 371 19.43 -15.16 -6.50
CA LYS A 371 19.87 -15.20 -7.89
C LYS A 371 18.81 -15.96 -8.68
N PRO A 372 18.41 -15.50 -9.88
CA PRO A 372 17.50 -16.24 -10.75
C PRO A 372 17.95 -17.69 -11.03
N THR A 373 19.24 -17.98 -10.86
CA THR A 373 19.88 -19.29 -11.05
C THR A 373 19.75 -20.25 -9.86
N ASP A 374 19.19 -19.82 -8.73
CA ASP A 374 18.97 -20.67 -7.55
C ASP A 374 17.54 -21.25 -7.50
N ILE A 375 16.77 -21.12 -8.58
CA ILE A 375 15.50 -21.80 -8.79
C ILE A 375 15.81 -23.20 -9.34
N PRO A 376 15.55 -24.29 -8.61
CA PRO A 376 15.67 -25.64 -9.17
C PRO A 376 14.76 -25.75 -10.40
N GLU A 377 15.25 -26.37 -11.48
CA GLU A 377 14.52 -26.53 -12.76
C GLU A 377 13.27 -27.43 -12.69
N GLU A 378 12.77 -27.78 -11.50
CA GLU A 378 11.48 -28.43 -11.33
C GLU A 378 10.60 -27.72 -10.28
N PRO A 379 9.39 -27.26 -10.64
CA PRO A 379 8.53 -26.49 -9.75
C PRO A 379 7.82 -27.44 -8.77
N VAL A 380 8.07 -27.28 -7.47
CA VAL A 380 7.22 -27.86 -6.42
C VAL A 380 6.78 -26.74 -5.47
N THR A 381 5.50 -26.40 -5.51
CA THR A 381 4.84 -25.24 -4.88
C THR A 381 4.24 -25.57 -3.50
N GLY A 382 4.15 -24.57 -2.61
CA GLY A 382 3.19 -24.48 -1.48
C GLY A 382 3.47 -25.30 -0.21
N ARG A 383 4.12 -24.72 0.82
CA ARG A 383 4.16 -25.34 2.17
C ARG A 383 3.70 -24.34 3.24
N SER A 384 2.55 -24.55 3.86
CA SER A 384 2.14 -23.91 5.12
C SER A 384 2.36 -24.89 6.29
N TRP A 385 2.70 -24.37 7.48
CA TRP A 385 2.79 -25.15 8.71
C TRP A 385 2.18 -24.34 9.85
N GLN A 386 1.17 -24.91 10.50
CA GLN A 386 0.44 -24.30 11.61
C GLN A 386 0.50 -25.23 12.82
N ARG A 387 0.86 -24.68 13.98
CA ARG A 387 0.87 -25.38 15.27
C ARG A 387 -0.06 -24.70 16.25
N GLU A 388 -0.96 -25.47 16.84
CA GLU A 388 -1.88 -24.99 17.87
C GLU A 388 -1.82 -25.83 19.14
N TYR A 389 -1.98 -25.17 20.28
CA TYR A 389 -1.99 -25.78 21.61
C TYR A 389 -3.41 -25.71 22.23
N PHE A 390 -3.93 -26.86 22.64
CA PHE A 390 -5.30 -27.03 23.11
C PHE A 390 -5.32 -27.51 24.56
N GLY A 391 -6.08 -26.88 25.46
CA GLY A 391 -6.44 -27.50 26.75
C GLY A 391 -7.70 -28.34 26.60
N CYS A 392 -7.69 -29.63 26.99
CA CYS A 392 -8.80 -30.56 26.78
C CYS A 392 -9.08 -31.41 28.04
N ASN A 393 -10.29 -31.99 28.12
CA ASN A 393 -10.63 -32.97 29.16
C ASN A 393 -9.78 -34.26 29.01
N GLN A 394 -9.28 -34.80 30.13
CA GLN A 394 -8.34 -35.93 30.15
C GLN A 394 -8.92 -37.22 29.53
N SER A 395 -10.23 -37.43 29.62
CA SER A 395 -10.90 -38.64 29.11
C SER A 395 -10.95 -38.73 27.59
N SER A 396 -10.98 -37.60 26.89
CA SER A 396 -11.08 -37.50 25.42
C SER A 396 -9.73 -37.67 24.71
N LEU A 397 -8.61 -37.54 25.43
CA LEU A 397 -7.26 -37.57 24.86
C LEU A 397 -6.60 -38.96 24.86
N ALA A 398 -7.21 -39.95 25.54
CA ALA A 398 -6.59 -41.25 25.83
C ALA A 398 -6.95 -42.35 24.81
N ASN A 399 -7.93 -42.13 23.93
CA ASN A 399 -8.39 -43.16 22.99
C ASN A 399 -7.89 -42.87 21.57
N GLU A 400 -6.88 -43.63 21.14
CA GLU A 400 -6.23 -43.52 19.83
C GLU A 400 -7.22 -43.66 18.65
N GLN A 401 -8.17 -44.60 18.72
CA GLN A 401 -9.11 -44.83 17.63
C GLN A 401 -10.11 -43.67 17.47
N VAL A 402 -10.52 -43.06 18.59
CA VAL A 402 -11.39 -41.88 18.56
C VAL A 402 -10.66 -40.71 17.91
N LEU A 403 -9.39 -40.47 18.28
CA LEU A 403 -8.58 -39.40 17.72
C LEU A 403 -8.29 -39.59 16.22
N ILE A 404 -8.07 -40.84 15.78
CA ILE A 404 -7.92 -41.17 14.35
C ILE A 404 -9.22 -40.87 13.59
N ASN A 405 -10.36 -41.26 14.14
CA ASN A 405 -11.66 -40.99 13.52
C ASN A 405 -11.95 -39.49 13.44
N LEU A 406 -11.66 -38.73 14.49
CA LEU A 406 -11.79 -37.27 14.49
C LEU A 406 -10.92 -36.60 13.42
N ILE A 407 -9.69 -37.09 13.20
CA ILE A 407 -8.85 -36.57 12.13
C ILE A 407 -9.40 -36.95 10.75
N ARG A 408 -9.95 -38.16 10.58
CA ARG A 408 -10.60 -38.57 9.32
C ARG A 408 -11.82 -37.71 9.01
N GLU A 409 -12.73 -37.57 9.96
CA GLU A 409 -13.91 -36.72 9.85
C GLU A 409 -13.51 -35.26 9.63
N GLY A 410 -12.45 -34.78 10.30
CA GLY A 410 -11.91 -33.44 10.07
C GLY A 410 -11.30 -33.25 8.68
N LEU A 411 -10.65 -34.28 8.12
CA LEU A 411 -10.12 -34.26 6.75
C LEU A 411 -11.26 -34.30 5.71
N GLU A 412 -12.31 -35.09 5.97
CA GLU A 412 -13.55 -35.07 5.17
C GLU A 412 -14.24 -33.70 5.24
N PHE A 413 -14.33 -33.12 6.45
CA PHE A 413 -14.86 -31.77 6.70
C PHE A 413 -14.05 -30.69 5.98
N ALA A 414 -12.72 -30.80 5.98
CA ALA A 414 -11.82 -29.91 5.27
C ALA A 414 -11.64 -30.29 3.78
N HIS A 415 -12.54 -31.11 3.24
CA HIS A 415 -12.66 -31.47 1.82
C HIS A 415 -11.39 -32.11 1.21
N ALA A 416 -10.73 -33.00 1.95
CA ALA A 416 -9.69 -33.86 1.40
C ALA A 416 -10.28 -34.85 0.39
N PRO A 417 -9.63 -35.12 -0.77
CA PRO A 417 -10.13 -36.06 -1.77
C PRO A 417 -10.28 -37.49 -1.20
N ASP A 418 -11.31 -38.21 -1.66
CA ASP A 418 -11.74 -39.49 -1.10
C ASP A 418 -10.64 -40.58 -1.04
N GLU A 419 -10.42 -41.04 0.19
CA GLU A 419 -9.88 -42.28 0.77
C GLU A 419 -8.77 -43.16 0.13
N GLU A 420 -8.29 -43.00 -1.10
CA GLU A 420 -7.40 -44.05 -1.65
C GLU A 420 -5.93 -44.05 -1.14
N ASP A 421 -5.43 -43.00 -0.47
CA ASP A 421 -4.01 -42.90 -0.03
C ASP A 421 -3.78 -42.24 1.35
N LEU A 422 -4.57 -42.60 2.38
CA LEU A 422 -4.29 -42.18 3.77
C LEU A 422 -3.26 -43.11 4.45
N SER A 423 -2.08 -42.56 4.78
CA SER A 423 -1.07 -43.24 5.61
C SER A 423 -1.19 -42.77 7.05
N ILE A 424 -1.57 -43.66 7.96
CA ILE A 424 -1.67 -43.38 9.40
C ILE A 424 -0.51 -44.06 10.12
N THR A 425 0.25 -43.29 10.88
CA THR A 425 1.27 -43.81 11.80
C THR A 425 1.01 -43.29 13.20
N THR A 426 1.08 -44.18 14.18
CA THR A 426 0.90 -43.83 15.59
C THR A 426 2.16 -44.17 16.38
N THR A 427 2.51 -43.31 17.32
CA THR A 427 3.64 -43.51 18.22
C THR A 427 3.21 -43.14 19.63
N SER A 428 3.30 -44.11 20.52
CA SER A 428 2.91 -43.98 21.93
C SER A 428 4.15 -44.07 22.79
N TYR A 429 4.35 -43.09 23.67
CA TYR A 429 5.40 -43.10 24.67
C TYR A 429 4.79 -43.44 26.04
N PRO A 430 4.88 -44.70 26.50
CA PRO A 430 4.30 -45.11 27.79
C PRO A 430 5.12 -44.61 28.99
N LEU A 431 4.45 -44.51 30.14
CA LEU A 431 5.10 -44.27 31.44
C LEU A 431 6.06 -45.43 31.78
N PRO A 432 7.24 -45.18 32.37
CA PRO A 432 7.90 -46.18 33.20
C PRO A 432 6.97 -46.55 34.37
N ASP A 433 6.96 -47.82 34.80
CA ASP A 433 6.01 -48.40 35.77
C ASP A 433 5.93 -47.68 37.15
N ASN A 434 6.79 -46.71 37.43
CA ASN A 434 6.79 -45.93 38.66
C ASN A 434 6.26 -44.50 38.39
N GLN A 435 5.08 -44.21 38.98
CA GLN A 435 4.28 -42.98 39.06
C GLN A 435 4.84 -41.65 38.48
N PRO A 436 3.98 -40.80 37.88
CA PRO A 436 4.38 -39.56 37.23
C PRO A 436 4.90 -38.51 38.23
N ASP A 437 6.15 -38.08 38.04
CA ASP A 437 6.70 -36.90 38.70
C ASP A 437 6.12 -35.62 38.03
N PRO A 438 5.39 -34.76 38.76
CA PRO A 438 4.86 -33.50 38.22
C PRO A 438 5.94 -32.49 37.79
N HIS A 439 7.21 -32.75 38.10
CA HIS A 439 8.35 -31.88 37.75
C HIS A 439 9.15 -32.35 36.51
N MET A 440 8.65 -33.33 35.76
CA MET A 440 9.33 -33.80 34.54
C MET A 440 9.47 -32.70 33.46
N PRO A 441 10.67 -32.51 32.87
CA PRO A 441 10.93 -31.48 31.87
C PRO A 441 10.10 -31.67 30.59
N PRO A 442 9.78 -30.59 29.85
CA PRO A 442 9.06 -30.67 28.57
C PRO A 442 9.76 -31.66 27.62
N GLY A 443 9.05 -32.72 27.21
CA GLY A 443 9.58 -33.79 26.36
C GLY A 443 9.64 -35.19 26.98
N THR A 444 9.23 -35.38 28.23
CA THR A 444 9.26 -36.68 28.94
C THR A 444 7.88 -37.15 29.45
N SER A 445 6.80 -36.48 29.08
CA SER A 445 5.44 -36.84 29.49
C SER A 445 4.82 -37.91 28.60
N PRO A 446 3.91 -38.76 29.13
CA PRO A 446 3.19 -39.74 28.33
C PRO A 446 2.39 -39.03 27.25
N SER A 447 2.65 -39.41 26.01
CA SER A 447 2.05 -38.77 24.84
C SER A 447 1.67 -39.79 23.80
N HIS A 448 0.53 -39.55 23.14
CA HIS A 448 0.15 -40.27 21.93
C HIS A 448 0.33 -39.29 20.77
N THR A 449 1.13 -39.67 19.78
CA THR A 449 1.26 -38.91 18.53
C THR A 449 0.63 -39.71 17.42
N ILE A 450 -0.35 -39.10 16.75
CA ILE A 450 -1.02 -39.63 15.57
C ILE A 450 -0.59 -38.76 14.40
N THR A 451 0.06 -39.37 13.41
CA THR A 451 0.42 -38.71 12.16
C THR A 451 -0.41 -39.31 11.04
N VAL A 452 -1.24 -38.49 10.41
CA VAL A 452 -2.01 -38.85 9.22
C VAL A 452 -1.41 -38.09 8.05
N SER A 453 -0.91 -38.82 7.05
CA SER A 453 -0.41 -38.27 5.80
C SER A 453 -1.38 -38.61 4.67
N TYR A 454 -1.59 -37.67 3.75
CA TYR A 454 -2.46 -37.82 2.59
C TYR A 454 -1.79 -37.24 1.35
N ASN A 455 -2.36 -37.51 0.17
CA ASN A 455 -1.87 -36.94 -1.09
C ASN A 455 -2.14 -35.43 -1.16
N GLY A 456 -1.26 -34.65 -0.55
CA GLY A 456 -1.43 -33.21 -0.43
C GLY A 456 -0.97 -32.62 0.90
N GLY A 457 -0.68 -33.41 1.93
CA GLY A 457 -0.32 -32.85 3.24
C GLY A 457 -0.09 -33.89 4.33
N TYR A 458 0.06 -33.40 5.56
CA TYR A 458 0.01 -34.22 6.76
C TYR A 458 -0.60 -33.44 7.94
N ILE A 459 -1.12 -34.19 8.90
CA ILE A 459 -1.48 -33.71 10.22
C ILE A 459 -0.85 -34.58 11.29
N ILE A 460 -0.26 -33.95 12.30
CA ILE A 460 0.35 -34.56 13.47
C ILE A 460 -0.39 -34.05 14.69
N LEU A 461 -1.21 -34.89 15.31
CA LEU A 461 -1.86 -34.63 16.58
C LEU A 461 -1.09 -35.33 17.71
N THR A 462 -0.49 -34.56 18.60
CA THR A 462 0.16 -35.06 19.82
C THR A 462 -0.69 -34.74 21.03
N THR A 463 -1.22 -35.74 21.72
CA THR A 463 -1.99 -35.57 22.95
C THR A 463 -1.14 -35.87 24.19
N PHE A 464 -1.39 -35.14 25.28
CA PHE A 464 -0.76 -35.32 26.59
C PHE A 464 -1.85 -35.55 27.65
N PRO A 465 -2.44 -36.76 27.72
CA PRO A 465 -3.64 -37.02 28.52
C PRO A 465 -3.47 -36.68 30.02
N ALA A 466 -2.31 -37.00 30.59
CA ALA A 466 -2.00 -36.72 31.99
C ALA A 466 -1.91 -35.22 32.32
N ARG A 467 -1.69 -34.37 31.31
CA ARG A 467 -1.58 -32.90 31.45
C ARG A 467 -2.79 -32.15 30.90
N GLY A 468 -3.76 -32.86 30.30
CA GLY A 468 -4.99 -32.25 29.78
C GLY A 468 -4.76 -31.27 28.63
N TYR A 469 -3.80 -31.54 27.74
CA TYR A 469 -3.61 -30.70 26.55
C TYR A 469 -3.21 -31.52 25.31
N ALA A 470 -3.44 -30.96 24.13
CA ALA A 470 -3.04 -31.52 22.84
C ALA A 470 -2.34 -30.47 21.98
N VAL A 471 -1.56 -30.94 21.01
CA VAL A 471 -0.84 -30.12 20.03
C VAL A 471 -1.12 -30.67 18.65
N ALA A 472 -1.77 -29.90 17.77
CA ALA A 472 -1.89 -30.28 16.37
C ALA A 472 -0.90 -29.49 15.52
N ASN A 473 -0.23 -30.19 14.60
CA ASN A 473 0.59 -29.60 13.56
C ASN A 473 0.01 -30.05 12.23
N ALA A 474 -0.41 -29.13 11.38
CA ALA A 474 -0.89 -29.47 10.06
C ALA A 474 -0.05 -28.74 9.01
N ALA A 475 0.27 -29.46 7.95
CA ALA A 475 0.99 -28.94 6.80
C ALA A 475 0.29 -29.38 5.52
N ASN A 476 0.07 -28.41 4.63
CA ASN A 476 -0.63 -28.66 3.38
C ASN A 476 0.17 -28.09 2.20
N TRP A 477 0.20 -28.86 1.11
CA TRP A 477 0.78 -28.52 -0.18
C TRP A 477 -0.21 -28.63 -1.35
N ASN A 478 -1.48 -28.96 -1.08
CA ASN A 478 -2.56 -28.99 -2.06
C ASN A 478 -3.66 -27.96 -1.72
N THR A 479 -4.08 -27.14 -2.69
CA THR A 479 -4.89 -25.92 -2.45
C THR A 479 -6.31 -26.12 -1.96
N TYR A 480 -6.77 -27.37 -1.79
CA TYR A 480 -8.18 -27.70 -1.52
C TYR A 480 -8.53 -27.91 -0.05
N ILE A 481 -7.54 -28.06 0.85
CA ILE A 481 -7.78 -28.33 2.27
C ILE A 481 -7.37 -27.09 3.10
N SER A 482 -8.31 -26.45 3.79
CA SER A 482 -7.98 -25.32 4.66
C SER A 482 -7.41 -25.83 5.98
N THR A 483 -6.14 -25.51 6.27
CA THR A 483 -5.50 -25.87 7.54
C THR A 483 -6.26 -25.29 8.75
N PRO A 484 -6.75 -24.04 8.72
CA PRO A 484 -7.63 -23.50 9.75
C PRO A 484 -8.95 -24.28 9.92
N GLU A 485 -9.62 -24.72 8.85
CA GLU A 485 -10.89 -25.48 8.95
C GLU A 485 -10.67 -26.84 9.62
N LEU A 486 -9.62 -27.56 9.22
CA LEU A 486 -9.25 -28.84 9.83
C LEU A 486 -8.94 -28.69 11.33
N LEU A 487 -8.21 -27.64 11.70
CA LEU A 487 -7.85 -27.38 13.10
C LEU A 487 -9.05 -26.86 13.92
N GLY A 488 -9.95 -26.10 13.31
CA GLY A 488 -11.21 -25.66 13.91
C GLY A 488 -12.17 -26.81 14.20
N TYR A 489 -12.33 -27.76 13.27
CA TYR A 489 -13.12 -28.98 13.51
C TYR A 489 -12.59 -29.77 14.71
N LEU A 490 -11.28 -30.00 14.75
CA LEU A 490 -10.63 -30.69 15.86
C LEU A 490 -10.78 -29.93 17.19
N PHE A 491 -10.86 -28.59 17.15
CA PHE A 491 -11.07 -27.77 18.33
C PHE A 491 -12.45 -28.00 18.96
N ASP A 492 -13.51 -27.99 18.14
CA ASP A 492 -14.89 -28.18 18.60
C ASP A 492 -15.11 -29.59 19.15
N GLU A 493 -14.68 -30.61 18.40
CA GLU A 493 -14.88 -32.01 18.79
C GLU A 493 -14.06 -32.42 20.02
N LEU A 494 -12.89 -31.81 20.24
CA LEU A 494 -12.10 -32.03 21.47
C LEU A 494 -12.59 -31.20 22.66
N SER A 495 -13.63 -30.37 22.49
CA SER A 495 -14.10 -29.40 23.48
C SER A 495 -12.93 -28.59 24.07
N ALA A 496 -12.03 -28.16 23.19
CA ALA A 496 -10.75 -27.57 23.58
C ALA A 496 -10.91 -26.10 24.02
N VAL A 497 -10.00 -25.64 24.87
CA VAL A 497 -9.76 -24.21 25.11
C VAL A 497 -8.45 -23.82 24.41
N LYS A 498 -8.50 -22.87 23.47
CA LYS A 498 -7.33 -22.41 22.70
C LYS A 498 -6.37 -21.68 23.63
N THR A 499 -5.13 -22.16 23.74
CA THR A 499 -4.16 -21.59 24.70
C THR A 499 -3.10 -20.71 24.02
N THR A 500 -2.55 -21.12 22.88
CA THR A 500 -1.59 -20.36 22.06
C THR A 500 -1.53 -20.90 20.61
N SER A 501 -1.25 -20.06 19.60
CA SER A 501 -0.96 -20.46 18.21
C SER A 501 0.47 -20.04 17.82
N HIS A 502 1.15 -20.85 17.02
CA HIS A 502 2.47 -20.52 16.43
C HIS A 502 2.47 -20.88 14.94
N ASN A 503 2.53 -19.86 14.07
CA ASN A 503 2.70 -20.03 12.63
C ASN A 503 4.18 -19.85 12.26
N ARG A 504 4.76 -20.81 11.53
CA ARG A 504 6.14 -20.70 11.02
C ARG A 504 6.27 -21.32 9.63
N GLN A 505 6.56 -20.50 8.64
CA GLN A 505 6.85 -20.94 7.28
C GLN A 505 8.29 -21.50 7.19
N LEU A 506 8.46 -22.74 6.73
CA LEU A 506 9.77 -23.36 6.50
C LEU A 506 10.16 -23.29 5.01
N GLY A 507 10.95 -22.27 4.63
CA GLY A 507 11.91 -22.25 3.51
C GLY A 507 11.40 -22.36 2.05
N GLY A 508 11.79 -21.39 1.21
CA GLY A 508 11.66 -21.38 -0.26
C GLY A 508 10.54 -20.45 -0.76
N THR A 509 10.90 -19.30 -1.35
CA THR A 509 10.07 -18.12 -1.73
C THR A 509 8.78 -18.37 -2.54
N PRO A 510 7.83 -17.40 -2.55
CA PRO A 510 7.13 -16.76 -1.44
C PRO A 510 5.67 -17.24 -1.36
N ALA A 511 5.05 -16.96 -0.22
CA ALA A 511 3.76 -17.46 0.23
C ALA A 511 2.58 -17.19 -0.75
N LYS A 512 1.51 -17.99 -0.65
CA LYS A 512 0.16 -17.40 -0.77
C LYS A 512 0.12 -16.24 0.25
N PRO A 513 -0.37 -15.05 -0.13
CA PRO A 513 -0.28 -13.87 0.73
C PRO A 513 -0.79 -14.18 2.14
N TYR A 514 0.00 -13.81 3.15
CA TYR A 514 -0.46 -13.83 4.53
C TYR A 514 -1.62 -12.82 4.62
N TYR A 515 -2.83 -13.37 4.74
CA TYR A 515 -4.01 -12.61 5.12
C TYR A 515 -4.07 -12.61 6.64
N PRO A 516 -4.24 -11.47 7.32
CA PRO A 516 -4.48 -11.46 8.76
C PRO A 516 -5.73 -12.29 9.06
N GLU A 517 -5.61 -13.32 9.89
CA GLU A 517 -6.75 -14.10 10.39
C GLU A 517 -7.49 -13.30 11.48
N ILE A 518 -8.77 -13.58 11.79
CA ILE A 518 -9.45 -12.85 12.90
C ILE A 518 -8.74 -13.05 14.24
N SER A 519 -8.06 -14.18 14.42
CA SER A 519 -7.23 -14.41 15.60
C SER A 519 -6.03 -13.46 15.68
N ASP A 520 -5.51 -12.99 14.54
CA ASP A 520 -4.51 -11.93 14.46
C ASP A 520 -5.14 -10.54 14.67
N LEU A 521 -6.42 -10.36 14.28
CA LEU A 521 -7.18 -9.11 14.45
C LEU A 521 -7.60 -8.83 15.90
N LEU A 522 -7.80 -9.86 16.72
CA LEU A 522 -8.08 -9.71 18.16
C LEU A 522 -6.92 -9.02 18.91
N PHE A 523 -5.73 -8.98 18.32
CA PHE A 523 -4.56 -8.28 18.84
C PHE A 523 -4.27 -6.95 18.14
N MET A 524 -5.10 -6.52 17.19
CA MET A 524 -4.93 -5.27 16.45
C MET A 524 -5.72 -4.13 17.09
N ASP A 525 -5.04 -3.00 17.31
CA ASP A 525 -5.68 -1.73 17.68
C ASP A 525 -6.69 -1.33 16.58
N GLY A 526 -7.98 -1.62 16.77
CA GLY A 526 -9.02 -1.20 15.81
C GLY A 526 -10.22 -2.14 15.66
N TYR A 527 -10.09 -3.42 16.01
CA TYR A 527 -11.23 -4.35 16.09
C TYR A 527 -11.86 -4.32 17.49
N TYR A 528 -13.18 -4.21 17.56
CA TYR A 528 -13.97 -4.12 18.77
C TYR A 528 -15.38 -4.64 18.51
N ALA A 529 -15.75 -5.69 19.23
CA ALA A 529 -17.13 -6.12 19.37
C ALA A 529 -17.57 -5.86 20.83
N SER A 530 -18.74 -5.27 21.02
CA SER A 530 -19.21 -4.89 22.35
C SER A 530 -19.51 -6.13 23.21
N PRO A 531 -18.92 -6.26 24.41
CA PRO A 531 -19.21 -7.37 25.31
C PRO A 531 -20.64 -7.33 25.89
N LYS A 532 -21.37 -6.24 25.63
CA LYS A 532 -22.79 -6.08 25.97
C LYS A 532 -23.72 -6.70 24.95
N VAL A 533 -23.21 -7.38 23.94
CA VAL A 533 -24.00 -8.02 22.87
C VAL A 533 -23.89 -9.53 22.96
N LEU A 534 -24.98 -10.22 22.62
CA LEU A 534 -25.01 -11.67 22.44
C LEU A 534 -25.89 -12.01 21.24
N ALA A 535 -25.58 -13.11 20.55
CA ALA A 535 -26.47 -13.70 19.56
C ALA A 535 -27.39 -14.74 20.22
N LYS A 536 -28.67 -14.74 19.85
CA LYS A 536 -29.64 -15.79 20.23
C LYS A 536 -30.74 -15.88 19.17
N GLN A 537 -31.59 -16.90 19.26
CA GLN A 537 -32.78 -17.00 18.41
C GLN A 537 -33.62 -15.72 18.51
N SER A 538 -33.93 -15.13 17.36
CA SER A 538 -34.70 -13.90 17.24
C SER A 538 -36.20 -14.17 17.33
N GLU A 539 -36.93 -13.20 17.89
CA GLU A 539 -38.40 -13.17 17.85
C GLU A 539 -38.94 -12.75 16.48
N THR A 540 -38.13 -12.09 15.64
CA THR A 540 -38.51 -11.68 14.28
C THR A 540 -38.10 -12.73 13.24
N GLU A 541 -36.82 -13.07 13.17
CA GLU A 541 -36.27 -13.91 12.10
C GLU A 541 -34.91 -14.51 12.45
N GLY A 542 -34.77 -15.83 12.27
CA GLY A 542 -33.50 -16.54 12.43
C GLY A 542 -32.78 -16.27 13.76
N THR A 543 -31.49 -15.97 13.66
CA THR A 543 -30.64 -15.57 14.79
C THR A 543 -30.51 -14.05 14.79
N GLY A 544 -30.69 -13.41 15.95
CA GLY A 544 -30.56 -11.97 16.11
C GLY A 544 -29.58 -11.59 17.22
N GLN A 545 -29.08 -10.36 17.17
CA GLN A 545 -28.28 -9.76 18.24
C GLN A 545 -29.15 -9.12 19.31
N TYR A 546 -28.76 -9.26 20.57
CA TYR A 546 -29.50 -8.72 21.71
C TYR A 546 -28.58 -8.04 22.73
N ALA A 547 -29.12 -7.00 23.37
CA ALA A 547 -28.45 -6.30 24.44
C ALA A 547 -28.41 -7.16 25.71
N LYS A 548 -27.22 -7.55 26.16
CA LYS A 548 -26.98 -8.22 27.45
C LYS A 548 -27.10 -7.25 28.63
N GLU A 549 -26.83 -5.98 28.38
CA GLU A 549 -26.85 -4.87 29.34
C GLU A 549 -27.43 -3.62 28.69
N ASP A 550 -27.70 -2.57 29.48
CA ASP A 550 -28.09 -1.27 28.91
C ASP A 550 -26.94 -0.65 28.10
N ILE A 551 -27.26 -0.19 26.90
CA ILE A 551 -26.33 0.44 25.95
C ILE A 551 -26.73 1.90 25.77
N GLN A 552 -25.75 2.80 25.87
CA GLN A 552 -25.99 4.24 25.72
C GLN A 552 -26.07 4.64 24.26
N GLN A 553 -26.77 5.73 23.96
CA GLN A 553 -26.74 6.32 22.63
C GLN A 553 -25.31 6.71 22.24
N GLY A 554 -24.91 6.39 21.00
CA GLY A 554 -23.57 6.64 20.48
C GLY A 554 -22.51 5.64 20.94
N GLU A 555 -22.86 4.67 21.80
CA GLU A 555 -21.95 3.59 22.18
C GLU A 555 -21.66 2.70 20.96
N ILE A 556 -20.37 2.37 20.76
CA ILE A 556 -19.93 1.49 19.67
C ILE A 556 -20.43 0.07 19.97
N ILE A 557 -21.08 -0.53 18.98
CA ILE A 557 -21.51 -1.92 18.99
C ILE A 557 -20.45 -2.80 18.36
N PHE A 558 -20.02 -2.39 17.17
CA PHE A 558 -18.99 -3.05 16.39
C PHE A 558 -18.11 -1.99 15.74
N ARG A 559 -16.81 -2.24 15.73
CA ARG A 559 -15.82 -1.51 14.95
C ARG A 559 -14.78 -2.51 14.48
N GLY A 560 -14.51 -2.63 13.18
CA GLY A 560 -13.48 -3.56 12.73
C GLY A 560 -13.17 -3.45 11.25
N PRO A 561 -11.89 -3.51 10.85
CA PRO A 561 -11.51 -3.26 9.47
C PRO A 561 -12.19 -4.26 8.54
N ILE A 562 -13.06 -3.78 7.66
CA ILE A 562 -13.72 -4.63 6.65
C ILE A 562 -12.73 -5.24 5.67
N GLU A 563 -11.51 -4.70 5.55
CA GLU A 563 -10.57 -5.10 4.51
C GLU A 563 -10.09 -6.55 4.62
N VAL A 564 -10.21 -7.18 5.78
CA VAL A 564 -9.95 -8.63 5.92
C VAL A 564 -11.05 -9.49 5.29
N SER A 565 -12.26 -8.95 5.21
CA SER A 565 -13.45 -9.64 4.73
C SER A 565 -13.78 -9.27 3.28
N LEU A 566 -12.94 -8.46 2.62
CA LEU A 566 -13.15 -8.11 1.22
C LEU A 566 -12.91 -9.32 0.32
N LYS A 567 -13.89 -9.62 -0.52
CA LYS A 567 -13.89 -10.66 -1.54
C LYS A 567 -14.35 -10.08 -2.86
N THR A 568 -13.82 -10.59 -3.95
CA THR A 568 -14.43 -10.32 -5.27
C THR A 568 -15.75 -11.04 -5.40
N GLU A 569 -16.63 -10.58 -6.29
CA GLU A 569 -17.90 -11.26 -6.60
C GLU A 569 -17.69 -12.73 -6.93
N LYS A 570 -16.67 -13.04 -7.74
CA LYS A 570 -16.31 -14.41 -8.10
C LYS A 570 -15.87 -15.24 -6.89
N GLU A 571 -15.20 -14.65 -5.91
CA GLU A 571 -14.82 -15.35 -4.70
C GLU A 571 -16.00 -15.58 -3.77
N ALA A 572 -16.93 -14.62 -3.71
CA ALA A 572 -18.11 -14.65 -2.85
C ALA A 572 -19.24 -15.55 -3.39
N PHE A 573 -19.41 -15.65 -4.73
CA PHE A 573 -20.54 -16.34 -5.35
C PHE A 573 -20.15 -17.28 -6.50
N GLY A 574 -18.87 -17.60 -6.64
CA GLY A 574 -18.35 -18.48 -7.70
C GLY A 574 -18.01 -19.90 -7.22
N LYS A 575 -18.51 -20.33 -6.05
CA LYS A 575 -18.18 -21.62 -5.43
C LYS A 575 -19.42 -22.51 -5.32
N LEU A 576 -19.25 -23.72 -4.76
CA LEU A 576 -20.28 -24.77 -4.67
C LEU A 576 -21.58 -24.28 -4.01
N ASP A 577 -22.72 -24.87 -4.40
CA ASP A 577 -24.10 -24.51 -4.01
C ASP A 577 -24.31 -24.15 -2.51
N TYR A 578 -23.59 -24.79 -1.59
CA TYR A 578 -23.74 -24.52 -0.15
C TYR A 578 -23.04 -23.23 0.34
N MET A 579 -21.92 -22.85 -0.29
CA MET A 579 -21.21 -21.61 0.04
C MET A 579 -21.98 -20.40 -0.50
N ASP A 580 -22.58 -20.57 -1.68
CA ASP A 580 -23.48 -19.57 -2.25
C ASP A 580 -24.72 -19.37 -1.36
N GLU A 581 -25.23 -20.42 -0.71
CA GLU A 581 -26.31 -20.28 0.27
C GLU A 581 -25.84 -19.53 1.54
N PHE A 582 -24.69 -19.87 2.13
CA PHE A 582 -24.18 -19.16 3.31
C PHE A 582 -23.81 -17.69 3.02
N TRP A 583 -23.00 -17.44 1.99
CA TRP A 583 -22.60 -16.08 1.64
C TRP A 583 -23.71 -15.29 0.96
N GLY A 584 -24.66 -15.93 0.29
CA GLY A 584 -25.88 -15.27 -0.19
C GLY A 584 -26.70 -14.62 0.92
N HIS A 585 -26.59 -15.11 2.17
CA HIS A 585 -27.28 -14.52 3.33
C HIS A 585 -26.39 -13.58 4.16
N MET A 586 -25.06 -13.64 4.00
CA MET A 586 -24.11 -13.01 4.93
C MET A 586 -23.20 -11.98 4.26
N ALA A 587 -23.07 -12.01 2.93
CA ALA A 587 -22.22 -11.10 2.20
C ALA A 587 -22.96 -9.81 1.87
N GLU A 588 -22.32 -8.69 2.16
CA GLU A 588 -22.87 -7.36 1.87
C GLU A 588 -22.04 -6.69 0.79
N GLN A 589 -22.68 -6.04 -0.19
CA GLN A 589 -21.95 -5.35 -1.25
C GLN A 589 -21.13 -4.19 -0.65
N ALA A 590 -19.82 -4.20 -0.84
CA ALA A 590 -18.94 -3.13 -0.38
C ALA A 590 -18.76 -2.07 -1.47
N GLU A 591 -18.64 -2.51 -2.72
CA GLU A 591 -18.49 -1.72 -3.94
C GLU A 591 -18.87 -2.58 -5.16
N LYS A 592 -18.90 -1.99 -6.36
CA LYS A 592 -19.09 -2.77 -7.59
C LYS A 592 -18.12 -3.97 -7.64
N ASP A 593 -18.68 -5.17 -7.80
CA ASP A 593 -17.97 -6.45 -7.90
C ASP A 593 -17.15 -6.84 -6.64
N ILE A 594 -17.31 -6.12 -5.52
CA ILE A 594 -16.59 -6.35 -4.25
C ILE A 594 -17.57 -6.45 -3.08
N PHE A 595 -17.39 -7.48 -2.26
CA PHE A 595 -18.28 -7.83 -1.15
C PHE A 595 -17.51 -7.94 0.17
N VAL A 596 -18.16 -7.54 1.27
CA VAL A 596 -17.75 -7.90 2.63
C VAL A 596 -18.37 -9.26 2.93
N ALA A 597 -17.56 -10.31 2.99
CA ALA A 597 -18.02 -11.66 3.30
C ALA A 597 -17.15 -12.28 4.42
N PRO A 598 -17.75 -12.80 5.51
CA PRO A 598 -17.00 -13.44 6.58
C PRO A 598 -16.30 -14.71 6.07
N TYR A 599 -15.15 -15.06 6.65
CA TYR A 599 -14.63 -16.41 6.52
C TYR A 599 -15.60 -17.39 7.23
N LEU A 600 -15.83 -18.58 6.65
CA LEU A 600 -16.65 -19.59 7.29
C LEU A 600 -16.07 -19.90 8.69
N TYR A 601 -16.94 -19.92 9.71
CA TYR A 601 -16.62 -20.17 11.13
C TYR A 601 -15.92 -19.02 11.90
N GLU A 602 -15.83 -17.84 11.29
CA GLU A 602 -15.33 -16.60 11.91
C GLU A 602 -16.50 -15.62 12.21
N VAL A 603 -17.68 -16.19 12.47
CA VAL A 603 -18.93 -15.47 12.66
C VAL A 603 -19.12 -15.17 14.15
N ASP A 604 -18.76 -13.97 14.59
CA ASP A 604 -19.14 -13.51 15.92
C ASP A 604 -20.59 -13.00 15.93
N SER A 605 -21.05 -12.48 17.07
CA SER A 605 -22.42 -11.95 17.14
C SER A 605 -22.70 -10.85 16.11
N SER A 606 -21.69 -10.06 15.68
CA SER A 606 -21.83 -8.84 14.86
C SER A 606 -22.45 -9.10 13.47
N PHE A 607 -22.39 -10.33 12.98
CA PHE A 607 -22.95 -10.70 11.68
C PHE A 607 -24.44 -11.06 11.72
N TYR A 608 -25.04 -11.22 12.90
CA TYR A 608 -26.46 -11.59 13.06
C TYR A 608 -27.36 -10.39 13.39
N THR A 609 -27.21 -9.27 12.67
CA THR A 609 -28.02 -8.06 12.92
C THR A 609 -29.25 -8.03 12.02
N ASN A 610 -30.44 -8.11 12.61
CA ASN A 610 -31.69 -8.15 11.86
C ASN A 610 -32.20 -6.78 11.41
N HIS A 611 -33.12 -6.81 10.45
CA HIS A 611 -33.80 -5.63 9.94
C HIS A 611 -34.83 -5.05 10.92
N ASN A 612 -34.87 -3.72 11.05
CA ASN A 612 -36.07 -3.00 11.51
C ASN A 612 -36.27 -1.69 10.72
N CYS A 613 -37.50 -1.34 10.37
CA CYS A 613 -37.85 -0.08 9.71
C CYS A 613 -37.70 1.16 10.62
N ASP A 614 -37.59 0.96 11.94
CA ASP A 614 -37.18 1.98 12.93
C ASP A 614 -36.07 1.40 13.82
N PRO A 615 -34.84 1.29 13.30
CA PRO A 615 -33.77 0.56 13.94
C PRO A 615 -33.23 1.28 15.18
N ASN A 616 -32.62 0.53 16.09
CA ASN A 616 -31.88 1.10 17.22
C ASN A 616 -30.37 1.22 16.98
N LEU A 617 -29.86 0.70 15.85
CA LEU A 617 -28.50 0.88 15.37
C LEU A 617 -28.44 1.70 14.08
N TRP A 618 -27.25 2.20 13.78
CA TRP A 618 -26.88 2.77 12.48
C TRP A 618 -25.37 2.69 12.25
N TYR A 619 -24.95 2.72 11.00
CA TYR A 619 -23.53 2.88 10.64
C TYR A 619 -23.11 4.34 10.76
N GLU A 620 -21.87 4.58 11.17
CA GLU A 620 -21.31 5.93 11.32
C GLU A 620 -20.18 6.17 10.32
N ASP A 621 -20.44 6.99 9.30
CA ASP A 621 -19.49 7.51 8.29
C ASP A 621 -18.81 6.46 7.38
N THR A 622 -18.56 5.24 7.83
CA THR A 622 -17.81 4.20 7.11
C THR A 622 -18.55 2.86 7.10
N TYR A 623 -17.95 1.85 6.48
CA TYR A 623 -18.47 0.48 6.43
C TYR A 623 -18.37 -0.26 7.77
N ASP A 624 -17.41 0.13 8.60
CA ASP A 624 -16.91 -0.69 9.71
C ASP A 624 -17.34 -0.22 11.09
N VAL A 625 -18.01 0.93 11.24
CA VAL A 625 -18.39 1.46 12.55
C VAL A 625 -19.90 1.44 12.70
N MET A 626 -20.40 0.64 13.62
CA MET A 626 -21.82 0.57 13.97
C MET A 626 -22.03 1.00 15.42
N VAL A 627 -22.96 1.93 15.64
CA VAL A 627 -23.21 2.53 16.96
C VAL A 627 -24.70 2.51 17.29
N ALA A 628 -25.02 2.65 18.58
CA ALA A 628 -26.40 2.78 19.03
C ALA A 628 -27.00 4.14 18.63
N ARG A 629 -28.10 4.14 17.86
CA ARG A 629 -28.85 5.35 17.42
C ARG A 629 -29.60 6.02 18.57
N ARG A 630 -30.01 5.24 19.57
CA ARG A 630 -30.74 5.66 20.78
C ARG A 630 -30.29 4.80 21.97
N PRO A 631 -30.66 5.13 23.22
CA PRO A 631 -30.46 4.21 24.34
C PRO A 631 -31.20 2.87 24.09
N ILE A 632 -30.53 1.76 24.40
CA ILE A 632 -31.03 0.39 24.21
C ILE A 632 -31.05 -0.30 25.58
N LYS A 633 -32.19 -0.87 25.96
CA LYS A 633 -32.35 -1.60 27.20
C LYS A 633 -31.89 -3.03 27.07
N LYS A 634 -31.39 -3.57 28.18
CA LYS A 634 -31.13 -5.01 28.31
C LYS A 634 -32.33 -5.82 27.81
N GLY A 635 -32.06 -6.76 26.91
CA GLY A 635 -33.04 -7.64 26.30
C GLY A 635 -33.66 -7.14 25.00
N GLU A 636 -33.44 -5.89 24.59
CA GLU A 636 -33.84 -5.41 23.27
C GLU A 636 -32.97 -6.03 22.17
N GLU A 637 -33.60 -6.33 21.02
CA GLU A 637 -32.90 -6.79 19.81
C GLU A 637 -32.21 -5.61 19.13
N LEU A 638 -30.96 -5.81 18.73
CA LEU A 638 -30.14 -4.88 17.98
C LEU A 638 -30.48 -5.03 16.50
N THR A 639 -30.92 -3.94 15.89
CA THR A 639 -31.41 -3.94 14.51
C THR A 639 -30.93 -2.72 13.76
N TYR A 640 -30.72 -2.87 12.45
CA TYR A 640 -30.44 -1.79 11.52
C TYR A 640 -31.41 -1.82 10.34
N ASP A 641 -31.46 -0.77 9.53
CA ASP A 641 -32.32 -0.73 8.35
C ASP A 641 -31.52 -1.17 7.11
N TYR A 642 -31.87 -2.31 6.53
CA TYR A 642 -31.17 -2.87 5.36
C TYR A 642 -31.11 -1.92 4.17
N ALA A 643 -32.06 -0.98 4.04
CA ALA A 643 -31.98 0.06 3.00
C ALA A 643 -30.73 0.96 3.13
N THR A 644 -30.01 0.90 4.26
CA THR A 644 -28.76 1.64 4.47
C THR A 644 -27.53 0.94 3.91
N VAL A 645 -27.61 -0.35 3.57
CA VAL A 645 -26.47 -1.16 3.09
C VAL A 645 -26.77 -1.90 1.79
N ASP A 646 -28.02 -2.30 1.57
CA ASP A 646 -28.39 -3.17 0.45
C ASP A 646 -28.84 -2.36 -0.77
N ALA A 647 -28.35 -2.76 -1.94
CA ALA A 647 -28.73 -2.23 -3.25
C ALA A 647 -29.04 -3.32 -4.28
N ASP A 648 -29.19 -4.58 -3.86
CA ASP A 648 -29.60 -5.68 -4.72
C ASP A 648 -31.03 -5.44 -5.25
N ALA A 649 -31.23 -5.56 -6.55
CA ALA A 649 -32.55 -5.39 -7.15
C ALA A 649 -33.49 -6.57 -6.86
N GLU A 650 -32.93 -7.75 -6.56
CA GLU A 650 -33.70 -8.97 -6.31
C GLU A 650 -34.05 -9.15 -4.82
N ALA A 651 -33.38 -8.42 -3.91
CA ALA A 651 -33.69 -8.44 -2.49
C ALA A 651 -35.11 -7.91 -2.22
N ASP A 652 -36.01 -8.77 -1.75
CA ASP A 652 -37.40 -8.44 -1.47
C ASP A 652 -38.02 -9.40 -0.43
N PHE A 653 -38.57 -8.85 0.66
CA PHE A 653 -39.27 -9.64 1.69
C PHE A 653 -40.40 -8.89 2.41
N ASP A 654 -41.34 -9.67 2.97
CA ASP A 654 -42.43 -9.13 3.79
C ASP A 654 -41.95 -8.85 5.23
N CYS A 655 -41.98 -7.57 5.62
CA CYS A 655 -41.40 -7.10 6.87
C CYS A 655 -42.34 -7.29 8.07
N LYS A 656 -41.84 -7.98 9.11
CA LYS A 656 -42.55 -8.26 10.36
C LYS A 656 -41.99 -7.54 11.58
N CYS A 657 -41.21 -6.48 11.38
CA CYS A 657 -40.44 -5.79 12.44
C CYS A 657 -41.26 -5.12 13.57
N GLY A 658 -42.60 -5.10 13.49
CA GLY A 658 -43.47 -4.55 14.53
C GLY A 658 -43.46 -3.02 14.69
N SER A 659 -42.60 -2.30 13.97
CA SER A 659 -42.50 -0.84 14.06
C SER A 659 -43.77 -0.11 13.59
N HIS A 660 -44.09 1.02 14.24
CA HIS A 660 -45.19 1.91 13.87
C HIS A 660 -45.01 2.56 12.48
N ILE A 661 -43.77 2.63 11.99
CA ILE A 661 -43.40 3.10 10.64
C ILE A 661 -42.95 1.96 9.73
N CYS A 662 -43.37 0.72 10.02
CA CYS A 662 -43.04 -0.44 9.21
C CYS A 662 -43.53 -0.29 7.76
N ARG A 663 -42.61 -0.49 6.80
CA ARG A 663 -42.88 -0.44 5.35
C ARG A 663 -43.73 -1.61 4.83
N LYS A 664 -43.94 -2.65 5.64
CA LYS A 664 -44.63 -3.92 5.30
C LYS A 664 -43.93 -4.79 4.26
N ARG A 665 -43.25 -4.18 3.29
CA ARG A 665 -42.36 -4.83 2.33
C ARG A 665 -41.06 -4.05 2.27
N VAL A 666 -39.93 -4.74 2.32
CA VAL A 666 -38.59 -4.16 2.23
C VAL A 666 -37.96 -4.66 0.95
N THR A 667 -37.39 -3.74 0.17
CA THR A 667 -36.73 -4.06 -1.10
C THR A 667 -35.32 -3.48 -1.12
N GLY A 668 -34.40 -4.06 -1.89
CA GLY A 668 -33.06 -3.48 -2.10
C GLY A 668 -33.08 -2.22 -3.00
N GLN A 669 -34.26 -1.68 -3.32
CA GLN A 669 -34.44 -0.35 -3.91
C GLN A 669 -34.85 0.72 -2.89
N ASP A 670 -35.05 0.35 -1.63
CA ASP A 670 -35.57 1.25 -0.60
C ASP A 670 -34.63 2.42 -0.29
N TRP A 671 -33.32 2.30 -0.57
CA TRP A 671 -32.37 3.42 -0.47
C TRP A 671 -32.75 4.63 -1.34
N LYS A 672 -33.60 4.44 -2.36
CA LYS A 672 -34.13 5.51 -3.22
C LYS A 672 -35.24 6.33 -2.55
N LEU A 673 -35.85 5.83 -1.46
CA LEU A 673 -36.98 6.47 -0.81
C LEU A 673 -36.57 7.79 -0.15
N PRO A 674 -37.16 8.94 -0.53
CA PRO A 674 -36.77 10.24 0.02
C PRO A 674 -36.89 10.31 1.56
N VAL A 675 -37.91 9.66 2.12
CA VAL A 675 -38.15 9.63 3.58
C VAL A 675 -37.02 8.95 4.35
N LEU A 676 -36.35 7.95 3.76
CA LEU A 676 -35.21 7.27 4.39
C LEU A 676 -33.96 8.10 4.22
N GLN A 677 -33.74 8.68 3.04
CA GLN A 677 -32.63 9.61 2.80
C GLN A 677 -32.66 10.82 3.72
N GLU A 678 -33.84 11.35 4.02
CA GLU A 678 -34.02 12.45 4.98
C GLU A 678 -33.77 11.99 6.41
N ARG A 679 -34.34 10.85 6.82
CA ARG A 679 -34.21 10.31 8.18
C ARG A 679 -32.77 9.98 8.56
N TYR A 680 -32.04 9.32 7.67
CA TYR A 680 -30.69 8.85 7.92
C TYR A 680 -29.63 9.86 7.49
N GLY A 681 -29.99 10.87 6.67
CA GLY A 681 -28.99 11.67 5.96
C GLY A 681 -28.09 10.79 5.09
N LEU A 682 -27.07 11.37 4.44
CA LEU A 682 -26.10 10.54 3.72
C LEU A 682 -25.19 9.75 4.68
N ARG A 683 -24.93 10.29 5.87
CA ARG A 683 -23.95 9.80 6.85
C ARG A 683 -24.18 8.38 7.34
N HIS A 684 -25.42 7.90 7.33
CA HIS A 684 -25.76 6.60 7.92
C HIS A 684 -26.05 5.50 6.88
N PHE A 685 -25.90 5.81 5.59
CA PHE A 685 -25.80 4.81 4.53
C PHE A 685 -24.37 4.32 4.38
N TRP A 686 -24.15 3.09 3.92
CA TRP A 686 -22.82 2.65 3.49
C TRP A 686 -22.30 3.51 2.34
N PRO A 687 -20.98 3.75 2.25
CA PRO A 687 -20.43 4.64 1.23
C PRO A 687 -20.82 4.30 -0.20
N HIS A 688 -20.93 3.02 -0.58
CA HIS A 688 -21.39 2.64 -1.93
C HIS A 688 -22.84 3.05 -2.21
N ILE A 689 -23.75 2.93 -1.22
CA ILE A 689 -25.12 3.43 -1.33
C ILE A 689 -25.14 4.95 -1.43
N ARG A 690 -24.29 5.66 -0.66
CA ARG A 690 -24.16 7.12 -0.78
C ARG A 690 -23.79 7.54 -2.20
N LYS A 691 -22.84 6.84 -2.85
CA LYS A 691 -22.46 7.09 -4.26
C LYS A 691 -23.68 6.98 -5.17
N LYS A 692 -24.47 5.90 -5.02
CA LYS A 692 -25.71 5.70 -5.79
C LYS A 692 -26.73 6.82 -5.54
N ILE A 693 -26.92 7.24 -4.29
CA ILE A 693 -27.84 8.34 -3.94
C ILE A 693 -27.37 9.65 -4.59
N VAL A 694 -26.11 10.04 -4.43
CA VAL A 694 -25.56 11.29 -4.99
C VAL A 694 -25.67 11.29 -6.52
N LYS A 695 -25.28 10.19 -7.17
CA LYS A 695 -25.41 10.03 -8.63
C LYS A 695 -26.86 10.20 -9.10
N SER A 696 -27.81 9.55 -8.43
CA SER A 696 -29.23 9.64 -8.77
C SER A 696 -29.82 11.05 -8.61
N ARG A 697 -29.20 11.91 -7.79
CA ARG A 697 -29.58 13.32 -7.61
C ARG A 697 -29.00 14.21 -8.70
N ALA A 698 -27.79 13.90 -9.19
CA ALA A 698 -27.14 14.65 -10.26
C ALA A 698 -27.76 14.40 -11.64
N GLU A 699 -28.38 13.23 -11.84
CA GLU A 699 -29.08 12.84 -13.06
C GLU A 699 -30.51 13.42 -13.18
N LYS A 700 -31.04 14.01 -12.10
CA LYS A 700 -32.35 14.69 -12.05
C LYS A 700 -32.18 16.19 -12.27
#